data_AF-A0A6J5BFV5-F1
#
_entry.id   AF-A0A6J5BFV5-F1
#
_cell.length_a   1.000
_cell.length_b   1.000
_cell.length_c   1.000
_cell.angle_alpha   90.00
_cell.angle_beta   90.00
_cell.angle_gamma   90.00
#
_symmetry.space_group_name_H-M   'P 1'
#
loop_
_entity.id
_entity.type
_entity.pdbx_description
1 polymer ?
#
loop_
_entity_poly.entity_id
_entity_poly.type
_entity_poly.pdbx_seq_one_letter_code
_entity_poly.pdbx_strand_id
1 'polypeptide(L)'
;MSYPAHTQRQAAADPGRLAPSHSPARLRATAHLYGVDSVPLEHARVLAIGCGDGAGLLPFALAHPQAQAVGIDASEALVAQGTAAAQRLGAANLRLYVGEAADIGTQLGQFDYVIVTGLYSYLPAPAQQALLQACGQLLSPQGILYLDSHVYPGAKSLEVVRDAIMLHGHAAQNDAELRQSATAALSLFKDGLAASNPHASTLAAAAEQFARALSDTAAGANPLSCNPSYFVELAGVAAQAGLAYLGDAQPLSELPLSFGQGVSLNHSLLAMGQPVTVRQQYLDFATGRAFRQCLWLRDERAAEVQRPDLARLRDLRFASGPIRLAANGQEQGATYVNHLGRALVTHDADVVTVVDTLAHAWPGSLPYSTLLAVLLYRNQIDNDAGTRILQRVLQTLLEHDLAHYCLDRGPYDTEGGDTFHLLPFMSEAVADGEPALPRFNLWHEAVNYLPPPEQAAVVANLAAGRLPSAAADLTPAPQPADVAETLALLKRYALTQGGPKAWADLLRRTLEAAGEAYMPLAGMYASARACQSLNSRVLQASGHQSNPPASIAAPVKRMHELMVQKAYLEAEPVARQLTKLSPRFWDAWEVLTVALFSTFRSPQALLPALTMLDLAPADPQSHIVLAAVLTQLGRTSEAIGVARRAIELDPRSAETHSALADALAAERRYKEAEACNQTALALDPTHRKALINLSKIYIDSGEVTQAELMTRRTLTHYPTAPVARNNLLFAMNYSDDRTAEEVFQAYRDYDTDLCVPLRSTWKPHANKRDPARKLKVGYVSPDFRQHSGNYFIEPVFAHHDRERFELTAYAELVAEDATTPRLKAYFDHWVPTAALTDVQLAERIRADGIDILIDVAGHTAGNRLGAFARKPAPVSLTWLGFGYTTGLSAIDYIMTDGVMLPEGYEHLFSEKPWRLPQGNFIYRPGGGMGDPGPLPALKNGYVTLGTLTRAIRMNDRTVKVWSEILRRLPRAHLVVNSTSYRDGPMCEQLIRRFEAHGIERQRLEIGCTSPAWDVLRGMDIGLDCFPHNSGVTLVETLYMGVPYVTLADRPSVGRIGASVLQSVGHPEWIADNEAAYVDKVVALASDIPALQALRGTLRDQMGASPLMDEPAFARKFEAALRGMFTNWCENQA
;
A
#
# COMPACT_ATOMS: atom_id res chain seq x y z
N MET A 1 -16.35 -16.06 0.70
CA MET A 1 -16.49 -15.49 -0.65
C MET A 1 -16.91 -16.62 -1.57
N SER A 2 -18.15 -16.60 -2.08
CA SER A 2 -18.56 -17.49 -3.17
C SER A 2 -18.17 -16.84 -4.48
N TYR A 3 -17.32 -17.47 -5.27
CA TYR A 3 -17.36 -17.54 -6.74
C TYR A 3 -16.08 -18.28 -7.18
N PRO A 4 -16.13 -19.61 -7.34
CA PRO A 4 -15.07 -20.32 -8.08
C PRO A 4 -15.10 -19.79 -9.51
N ALA A 5 -13.91 -19.58 -10.10
CA ALA A 5 -13.76 -19.19 -11.50
C ALA A 5 -14.52 -20.12 -12.48
N HIS A 6 -14.97 -21.28 -12.01
CA HIS A 6 -15.86 -22.20 -12.71
C HIS A 6 -17.10 -21.54 -13.34
N THR A 7 -17.71 -20.56 -12.69
CA THR A 7 -18.91 -19.86 -13.24
C THR A 7 -18.58 -18.88 -14.36
N GLN A 8 -17.40 -18.21 -14.32
CA GLN A 8 -16.95 -17.33 -15.41
C GLN A 8 -16.41 -18.12 -16.61
N ARG A 9 -15.85 -19.32 -16.38
CA ARG A 9 -15.29 -20.17 -17.44
C ARG A 9 -16.35 -20.92 -18.26
N GLN A 10 -17.63 -20.86 -17.86
CA GLN A 10 -18.75 -21.54 -18.53
C GLN A 10 -19.46 -20.69 -19.60
N ALA A 11 -19.07 -19.44 -19.81
CA ALA A 11 -19.80 -18.51 -20.69
C ALA A 11 -18.90 -17.99 -21.84
N ALA A 12 -19.17 -18.51 -23.04
CA ALA A 12 -18.70 -18.10 -24.36
C ALA A 12 -17.22 -18.35 -24.73
N ALA A 13 -17.01 -19.11 -25.81
CA ALA A 13 -15.91 -18.85 -26.73
C ALA A 13 -16.41 -17.88 -27.80
N ASP A 14 -15.87 -16.67 -27.81
CA ASP A 14 -16.03 -15.76 -28.93
C ASP A 14 -15.25 -16.35 -30.12
N PRO A 15 -15.89 -16.58 -31.28
CA PRO A 15 -15.19 -17.06 -32.47
C PRO A 15 -13.97 -16.17 -32.80
N GLY A 16 -12.84 -16.78 -33.18
CA GLY A 16 -11.66 -16.06 -33.67
C GLY A 16 -10.67 -15.53 -32.63
N ARG A 17 -10.97 -15.55 -31.32
CA ARG A 17 -10.06 -15.01 -30.29
C ARG A 17 -9.40 -16.10 -29.46
N LEU A 18 -8.09 -16.30 -29.62
CA LEU A 18 -7.32 -17.16 -28.71
C LEU A 18 -7.20 -16.52 -27.33
N ALA A 19 -7.35 -17.32 -26.27
CA ALA A 19 -7.21 -16.91 -24.88
C ALA A 19 -6.07 -17.68 -24.17
N PRO A 20 -5.62 -17.23 -22.99
CA PRO A 20 -4.51 -17.88 -22.28
C PRO A 20 -4.75 -19.37 -22.01
N SER A 21 -6.01 -19.77 -21.77
CA SER A 21 -6.41 -21.15 -21.45
C SER A 21 -6.18 -22.15 -22.58
N HIS A 22 -6.00 -21.68 -23.82
CA HIS A 22 -5.82 -22.52 -25.00
C HIS A 22 -4.78 -21.95 -25.98
N SER A 23 -3.87 -21.12 -25.47
CA SER A 23 -2.66 -20.75 -26.19
C SER A 23 -1.78 -21.98 -26.45
N PRO A 24 -0.97 -22.03 -27.54
CA PRO A 24 -0.08 -23.16 -27.81
C PRO A 24 0.81 -23.56 -26.62
N ALA A 25 1.31 -22.57 -25.86
CA ALA A 25 2.10 -22.82 -24.65
C ALA A 25 1.30 -23.53 -23.56
N ARG A 26 0.03 -23.14 -23.37
CA ARG A 26 -0.88 -23.78 -22.42
C ARG A 26 -1.27 -25.19 -22.87
N LEU A 27 -1.54 -25.38 -24.17
CA LEU A 27 -1.91 -26.67 -24.74
C LEU A 27 -0.78 -27.70 -24.56
N ARG A 28 0.45 -27.31 -24.91
CA ARG A 28 1.65 -28.11 -24.71
C ARG A 28 1.86 -28.52 -23.25
N ALA A 29 1.80 -27.55 -22.34
CA ALA A 29 1.98 -27.82 -20.92
C ALA A 29 0.86 -28.68 -20.34
N THR A 30 -0.37 -28.51 -20.85
CA THR A 30 -1.50 -29.32 -20.45
C THR A 30 -1.36 -30.76 -20.95
N ALA A 31 -0.95 -30.99 -22.20
CA ALA A 31 -0.68 -32.33 -22.71
C ALA A 31 0.40 -33.06 -21.91
N HIS A 32 1.45 -32.36 -21.44
CA HIS A 32 2.44 -32.93 -20.52
C HIS A 32 1.81 -33.48 -19.24
N LEU A 33 0.84 -32.76 -18.65
CA LEU A 33 0.10 -33.23 -17.47
C LEU A 33 -0.72 -34.50 -17.74
N TYR A 34 -1.13 -34.72 -19.00
CA TYR A 34 -1.83 -35.93 -19.44
C TYR A 34 -0.89 -37.09 -19.83
N GLY A 35 0.42 -36.95 -19.69
CA GLY A 35 1.36 -38.00 -20.07
C GLY A 35 1.92 -37.89 -21.49
N VAL A 36 1.55 -36.85 -22.23
CA VAL A 36 1.73 -36.79 -23.68
C VAL A 36 2.77 -35.76 -24.08
N ASP A 37 3.79 -36.22 -24.81
CA ASP A 37 4.78 -35.36 -25.44
C ASP A 37 4.23 -34.73 -26.72
N SER A 38 4.64 -33.49 -26.99
CA SER A 38 4.24 -32.71 -28.17
C SER A 38 5.44 -31.92 -28.73
N VAL A 39 5.24 -31.17 -29.81
CA VAL A 39 6.32 -30.45 -30.49
C VAL A 39 6.68 -29.13 -29.78
N PRO A 40 7.98 -28.85 -29.49
CA PRO A 40 8.41 -27.58 -28.91
C PRO A 40 7.95 -26.36 -29.70
N LEU A 41 7.55 -25.30 -29.00
CA LEU A 41 6.90 -24.14 -29.62
C LEU A 41 7.83 -23.33 -30.54
N GLU A 42 9.14 -23.32 -30.28
CA GLU A 42 10.14 -22.54 -31.02
C GLU A 42 10.11 -22.81 -32.53
N HIS A 43 9.76 -24.04 -32.92
CA HIS A 43 9.69 -24.46 -34.33
C HIS A 43 8.31 -25.02 -34.70
N ALA A 44 7.31 -24.86 -33.84
CA ALA A 44 6.00 -25.45 -34.05
C ALA A 44 5.25 -24.80 -35.22
N ARG A 45 4.43 -25.61 -35.90
CA ARG A 45 3.43 -25.13 -36.85
C ARG A 45 2.07 -25.08 -36.16
N VAL A 46 1.51 -23.89 -36.00
CA VAL A 46 0.22 -23.65 -35.34
C VAL A 46 -0.81 -23.22 -36.38
N LEU A 47 -1.97 -23.87 -36.38
CA LEU A 47 -3.13 -23.55 -37.21
C LEU A 47 -4.30 -23.11 -36.33
N ALA A 48 -4.92 -21.97 -36.62
CA ALA A 48 -6.23 -21.59 -36.09
C ALA A 48 -7.29 -21.60 -37.20
N ILE A 49 -8.41 -22.30 -36.98
CA ILE A 49 -9.54 -22.38 -37.92
C ILE A 49 -10.70 -21.54 -37.38
N GLY A 50 -11.29 -20.71 -38.24
CA GLY A 50 -12.22 -19.67 -37.81
C GLY A 50 -11.49 -18.59 -37.02
N CYS A 51 -10.32 -18.16 -37.52
CA CYS A 51 -9.41 -17.28 -36.79
C CYS A 51 -9.85 -15.81 -36.75
N GLY A 52 -10.96 -15.44 -37.40
CA GLY A 52 -11.37 -14.06 -37.57
C GLY A 52 -10.30 -13.23 -38.27
N ASP A 53 -9.90 -12.12 -37.66
CA ASP A 53 -8.80 -11.26 -38.12
C ASP A 53 -7.41 -11.80 -37.75
N GLY A 54 -7.31 -13.01 -37.19
CA GLY A 54 -6.05 -13.61 -36.78
C GLY A 54 -5.38 -12.93 -35.57
N ALA A 55 -6.05 -11.97 -34.91
CA ALA A 55 -5.47 -11.26 -33.76
C ALA A 55 -5.01 -12.20 -32.64
N GLY A 56 -5.70 -13.33 -32.45
CA GLY A 56 -5.34 -14.36 -31.48
C GLY A 56 -4.00 -15.07 -31.75
N LEU A 57 -3.51 -15.07 -33.00
CA LEU A 57 -2.24 -15.71 -33.37
C LEU A 57 -1.03 -14.78 -33.21
N LEU A 58 -1.25 -13.46 -33.15
CA LEU A 58 -0.17 -12.46 -33.02
C LEU A 58 0.67 -12.63 -31.75
N PRO A 59 0.12 -12.87 -30.54
CA PRO A 59 0.93 -13.11 -29.34
C PRO A 59 1.93 -14.25 -29.53
N PHE A 60 1.50 -15.37 -30.14
CA PHE A 60 2.35 -16.52 -30.42
C PHE A 60 3.39 -16.20 -31.50
N ALA A 61 2.98 -15.59 -32.61
CA ALA A 61 3.86 -15.24 -33.72
C ALA A 61 5.01 -14.32 -33.27
N LEU A 62 4.72 -13.33 -32.43
CA LEU A 62 5.70 -12.40 -31.86
C LEU A 62 6.58 -13.04 -30.79
N ALA A 63 6.06 -13.97 -29.99
CA ALA A 63 6.84 -14.67 -28.97
C ALA A 63 7.79 -15.73 -29.56
N HIS A 64 7.44 -16.33 -30.70
CA HIS A 64 8.19 -17.39 -31.35
C HIS A 64 8.44 -17.08 -32.84
N PRO A 65 9.37 -16.16 -33.18
CA PRO A 65 9.63 -15.75 -34.57
C PRO A 65 10.08 -16.88 -35.51
N GLN A 66 10.60 -17.98 -34.95
CA GLN A 66 11.05 -19.16 -35.71
C GLN A 66 9.94 -20.21 -35.93
N ALA A 67 8.79 -20.07 -35.26
CA ALA A 67 7.61 -20.89 -35.46
C ALA A 67 6.82 -20.45 -36.70
N GLN A 68 5.80 -21.20 -37.10
CA GLN A 68 4.87 -20.80 -38.15
C GLN A 68 3.45 -20.72 -37.59
N ALA A 69 2.79 -19.57 -37.76
CA ALA A 69 1.39 -19.38 -37.40
C ALA A 69 0.55 -19.25 -38.68
N VAL A 70 -0.52 -20.02 -38.76
CA VAL A 70 -1.43 -20.04 -39.91
C VAL A 70 -2.86 -19.86 -39.41
N GLY A 71 -3.60 -18.95 -40.03
CA GLY A 71 -5.02 -18.74 -39.78
C GLY A 71 -5.85 -19.00 -41.03
N ILE A 72 -7.01 -19.61 -40.86
CA ILE A 72 -8.01 -19.81 -41.92
C ILE A 72 -9.33 -19.23 -41.43
N ASP A 73 -9.94 -18.36 -42.24
CA ASP A 73 -11.27 -17.82 -41.97
C ASP A 73 -12.06 -17.62 -43.28
N ALA A 74 -13.39 -17.75 -43.22
CA ALA A 74 -14.24 -17.56 -44.39
C ALA A 74 -14.39 -16.08 -44.80
N SER A 75 -14.14 -15.15 -43.88
CA SER A 75 -14.29 -13.71 -44.13
C SER A 75 -13.05 -13.09 -44.79
N GLU A 76 -13.17 -12.75 -46.07
CA GLU A 76 -12.12 -12.04 -46.81
C GLU A 76 -11.74 -10.70 -46.15
N ALA A 77 -12.72 -9.97 -45.62
CA ALA A 77 -12.49 -8.69 -44.97
C ALA A 77 -11.66 -8.83 -43.68
N LEU A 78 -11.97 -9.82 -42.84
CA LEU A 78 -11.23 -10.07 -41.59
C LEU A 78 -9.80 -10.55 -41.88
N VAL A 79 -9.64 -11.46 -42.85
CA VAL A 79 -8.32 -11.95 -43.27
C VAL A 79 -7.45 -10.82 -43.83
N ALA A 80 -8.02 -9.92 -44.63
CA ALA A 80 -7.32 -8.74 -45.14
C ALA A 80 -6.89 -7.80 -44.00
N GLN A 81 -7.79 -7.51 -43.06
CA GLN A 81 -7.50 -6.71 -41.86
C GLN A 81 -6.36 -7.33 -41.03
N GLY A 82 -6.44 -8.63 -40.77
CA GLY A 82 -5.44 -9.39 -40.04
C GLY A 82 -4.07 -9.41 -40.72
N THR A 83 -4.06 -9.57 -42.05
CA THR A 83 -2.84 -9.58 -42.85
C THR A 83 -2.14 -8.22 -42.79
N ALA A 84 -2.90 -7.12 -42.88
CA ALA A 84 -2.37 -5.77 -42.71
C ALA A 84 -1.81 -5.55 -41.29
N ALA A 85 -2.52 -6.01 -40.26
CA ALA A 85 -2.05 -5.93 -38.88
C ALA A 85 -0.75 -6.73 -38.65
N ALA A 86 -0.66 -7.95 -39.19
CA ALA A 86 0.55 -8.79 -39.08
C ALA A 86 1.77 -8.13 -39.75
N GLN A 87 1.58 -7.50 -40.92
CA GLN A 87 2.65 -6.76 -41.61
C GLN A 87 3.13 -5.56 -40.80
N ARG A 88 2.21 -4.75 -40.28
CA ARG A 88 2.49 -3.58 -39.43
C ARG A 88 3.25 -3.95 -38.16
N LEU A 89 2.89 -5.07 -37.54
CA LEU A 89 3.55 -5.58 -36.33
C LEU A 89 4.84 -6.38 -36.61
N GLY A 90 5.22 -6.57 -37.88
CA GLY A 90 6.42 -7.31 -38.25
C GLY A 90 6.34 -8.83 -38.01
N ALA A 91 5.14 -9.40 -37.89
CA ALA A 91 4.92 -10.82 -37.68
C ALA A 91 5.05 -11.63 -38.99
N ALA A 92 6.26 -11.70 -39.54
CA ALA A 92 6.54 -12.33 -40.85
C ALA A 92 6.27 -13.84 -40.89
N ASN A 93 6.13 -14.48 -39.73
CA ASN A 93 5.80 -15.88 -39.57
C ASN A 93 4.29 -16.18 -39.43
N LEU A 94 3.43 -15.16 -39.51
CA LEU A 94 1.97 -15.30 -39.53
C LEU A 94 1.43 -15.20 -40.97
N ARG A 95 0.63 -16.18 -41.38
CA ARG A 95 -0.06 -16.19 -42.68
C ARG A 95 -1.55 -16.47 -42.50
N LEU A 96 -2.41 -15.67 -43.11
CA LEU A 96 -3.86 -15.83 -43.06
C LEU A 96 -4.40 -16.17 -44.46
N TYR A 97 -5.38 -17.07 -44.52
CA TYR A 97 -5.99 -17.56 -45.75
C TYR A 97 -7.51 -17.43 -45.70
N VAL A 98 -8.11 -17.06 -46.83
CA VAL A 98 -9.57 -16.98 -47.00
C VAL A 98 -10.11 -18.33 -47.45
N GLY A 99 -11.08 -18.87 -46.72
CA GLY A 99 -11.88 -20.04 -47.08
C GLY A 99 -12.11 -21.00 -45.91
N GLU A 100 -12.62 -22.20 -46.20
CA GLU A 100 -12.89 -23.21 -45.19
C GLU A 100 -11.72 -24.21 -45.06
N ALA A 101 -11.51 -24.74 -43.85
CA ALA A 101 -10.41 -25.68 -43.59
C ALA A 101 -10.49 -26.97 -44.44
N ALA A 102 -11.70 -27.41 -44.79
CA ALA A 102 -11.92 -28.58 -45.64
C ALA A 102 -11.40 -28.38 -47.07
N ASP A 103 -11.44 -27.15 -47.59
CA ASP A 103 -11.08 -26.84 -48.98
C ASP A 103 -9.58 -26.58 -49.15
N ILE A 104 -8.93 -26.02 -48.12
CA ILE A 104 -7.54 -25.55 -48.18
C ILE A 104 -6.59 -26.54 -47.48
N GLY A 105 -7.11 -27.38 -46.59
CA GLY A 105 -6.31 -28.14 -45.62
C GLY A 105 -5.25 -29.06 -46.23
N THR A 106 -5.57 -29.75 -47.33
CA THR A 106 -4.61 -30.68 -47.97
C THR A 106 -3.41 -29.97 -48.62
N GLN A 107 -3.51 -28.67 -48.92
CA GLN A 107 -2.45 -27.88 -49.57
C GLN A 107 -1.47 -27.26 -48.57
N LEU A 108 -1.88 -27.07 -47.31
CA LEU A 108 -1.08 -26.43 -46.27
C LEU A 108 -0.16 -27.41 -45.53
N GLY A 109 -0.37 -28.72 -45.67
CA GLY A 109 0.37 -29.75 -44.96
C GLY A 109 -0.06 -29.90 -43.50
N GLN A 110 0.78 -30.55 -42.68
CA GLN A 110 0.45 -30.88 -41.30
C GLN A 110 0.90 -29.81 -40.28
N PHE A 111 0.21 -29.76 -39.15
CA PHE A 111 0.37 -28.79 -38.06
C PHE A 111 0.48 -29.48 -36.71
N ASP A 112 1.33 -28.94 -35.84
CA ASP A 112 1.60 -29.49 -34.51
C ASP A 112 0.57 -29.05 -33.48
N TYR A 113 -0.07 -27.91 -33.69
CA TYR A 113 -1.18 -27.43 -32.89
C TYR A 113 -2.27 -26.95 -33.83
N VAL A 114 -3.45 -27.57 -33.75
CA VAL A 114 -4.65 -27.11 -34.46
C VAL A 114 -5.63 -26.58 -33.43
N ILE A 115 -6.13 -25.36 -33.61
CA ILE A 115 -6.96 -24.66 -32.63
C ILE A 115 -8.26 -24.24 -33.31
N VAL A 116 -9.37 -24.70 -32.74
CA VAL A 116 -10.72 -24.37 -33.19
C VAL A 116 -11.48 -23.78 -32.00
N THR A 117 -11.72 -22.47 -32.06
CA THR A 117 -12.34 -21.71 -30.96
C THR A 117 -13.68 -21.15 -31.41
N GLY A 118 -14.75 -21.43 -30.67
CA GLY A 118 -16.06 -20.81 -30.83
C GLY A 118 -16.80 -21.16 -32.12
N LEU A 119 -16.28 -22.07 -32.96
CA LEU A 119 -16.86 -22.38 -34.26
C LEU A 119 -17.76 -23.62 -34.23
N TYR A 120 -17.32 -24.70 -33.59
CA TYR A 120 -17.90 -26.04 -33.76
C TYR A 120 -19.39 -26.12 -33.48
N SER A 121 -19.84 -25.61 -32.32
CA SER A 121 -21.25 -25.68 -31.93
C SER A 121 -22.18 -24.88 -32.85
N TYR A 122 -21.66 -23.92 -33.63
CA TYR A 122 -22.49 -23.07 -34.49
C TYR A 122 -22.56 -23.58 -35.93
N LEU A 123 -21.78 -24.60 -36.27
CA LEU A 123 -21.84 -25.26 -37.57
C LEU A 123 -23.01 -26.26 -37.63
N PRO A 124 -23.61 -26.47 -38.82
CA PRO A 124 -24.54 -27.58 -39.04
C PRO A 124 -23.80 -28.93 -38.97
N ALA A 125 -24.51 -30.01 -38.62
CA ALA A 125 -23.90 -31.32 -38.38
C ALA A 125 -22.98 -31.86 -39.50
N PRO A 126 -23.30 -31.72 -40.81
CA PRO A 126 -22.37 -32.13 -41.87
C PRO A 126 -21.05 -31.34 -41.86
N ALA A 127 -21.10 -30.04 -41.56
CA ALA A 127 -19.93 -29.18 -41.48
C ALA A 127 -19.11 -29.46 -40.20
N GLN A 128 -19.77 -29.81 -39.10
CA GLN A 128 -19.08 -30.30 -37.88
C GLN A 128 -18.25 -31.55 -38.16
N GLN A 129 -18.81 -32.50 -38.91
CA GLN A 129 -18.11 -33.73 -39.30
C GLN A 129 -16.95 -33.43 -40.27
N ALA A 130 -17.17 -32.60 -41.29
CA ALA A 130 -16.14 -32.20 -42.24
C ALA A 130 -14.97 -31.45 -41.55
N LEU A 131 -15.27 -30.56 -40.60
CA LEU A 131 -14.29 -29.84 -39.81
C LEU A 131 -13.40 -30.80 -39.01
N LEU A 132 -13.98 -31.77 -38.30
CA LEU A 132 -13.22 -32.76 -37.53
C LEU A 132 -12.37 -33.66 -38.44
N GLN A 133 -12.89 -34.09 -39.59
CA GLN A 133 -12.13 -34.85 -40.59
C GLN A 133 -10.93 -34.06 -41.12
N ALA A 134 -11.13 -32.77 -41.45
CA ALA A 134 -10.06 -31.89 -41.86
C ALA A 134 -9.01 -31.73 -40.75
N CYS A 135 -9.44 -31.53 -39.50
CA CYS A 135 -8.54 -31.45 -38.35
C CYS A 135 -7.69 -32.72 -38.19
N GLY A 136 -8.28 -33.91 -38.32
CA GLY A 136 -7.56 -35.18 -38.25
C GLY A 136 -6.48 -35.33 -39.33
N GLN A 137 -6.75 -34.89 -40.56
CA GLN A 137 -5.78 -34.91 -41.66
C GLN A 137 -4.66 -33.88 -41.50
N LEU A 138 -5.01 -32.70 -40.97
CA LEU A 138 -4.11 -31.57 -40.75
C LEU A 138 -3.21 -31.76 -39.52
N LEU A 139 -3.61 -32.56 -38.53
CA LEU A 139 -2.84 -32.76 -37.31
C LEU A 139 -1.56 -33.54 -37.61
N SER A 140 -0.38 -33.12 -37.15
CA SER A 140 0.87 -33.88 -37.31
C SER A 140 0.86 -35.14 -36.42
N PRO A 141 1.78 -36.11 -36.62
CA PRO A 141 1.86 -37.30 -35.77
C PRO A 141 1.99 -36.99 -34.28
N GLN A 142 2.70 -35.91 -33.92
CA GLN A 142 2.84 -35.44 -32.53
C GLN A 142 1.89 -34.30 -32.17
N GLY A 143 0.92 -33.99 -33.04
CA GLY A 143 0.10 -32.80 -32.92
C GLY A 143 -1.00 -32.89 -31.86
N ILE A 144 -1.43 -31.74 -31.36
CA ILE A 144 -2.56 -31.57 -30.44
C ILE A 144 -3.64 -30.71 -31.10
N LEU A 145 -4.87 -31.20 -31.11
CA LEU A 145 -6.05 -30.44 -31.53
C LEU A 145 -6.76 -29.90 -30.29
N TYR A 146 -6.95 -28.58 -30.24
CA TYR A 146 -7.90 -27.93 -29.33
C TYR A 146 -9.21 -27.68 -30.07
N LEU A 147 -10.33 -28.06 -29.44
CA LEU A 147 -11.68 -27.81 -29.92
C LEU A 147 -12.57 -27.52 -28.72
N ASP A 148 -13.24 -26.38 -28.73
CA ASP A 148 -14.28 -26.11 -27.74
C ASP A 148 -15.70 -26.27 -28.28
N SER A 149 -16.62 -26.63 -27.37
CA SER A 149 -18.01 -26.88 -27.70
C SER A 149 -18.92 -26.70 -26.49
N HIS A 150 -20.13 -26.21 -26.77
CA HIS A 150 -21.25 -26.29 -25.84
C HIS A 150 -21.70 -27.75 -25.69
N VAL A 151 -21.92 -28.16 -24.44
CA VAL A 151 -22.29 -29.54 -24.10
C VAL A 151 -23.41 -29.64 -23.09
N TYR A 152 -24.14 -30.76 -23.13
CA TYR A 152 -25.17 -31.09 -22.16
C TYR A 152 -24.61 -31.71 -20.87
N PRO A 153 -25.29 -31.50 -19.72
CA PRO A 153 -26.61 -30.88 -19.57
C PRO A 153 -26.62 -29.34 -19.46
N GLY A 154 -25.50 -28.69 -19.14
CA GLY A 154 -25.48 -27.27 -18.77
C GLY A 154 -25.98 -26.33 -19.89
N ALA A 155 -25.69 -26.67 -21.14
CA ALA A 155 -26.12 -25.89 -22.31
C ALA A 155 -27.65 -25.87 -22.51
N LYS A 156 -28.45 -26.67 -21.78
CA LYS A 156 -29.92 -26.59 -21.84
C LYS A 156 -30.47 -25.22 -21.41
N SER A 157 -29.76 -24.51 -20.55
CA SER A 157 -30.12 -23.13 -20.18
C SER A 157 -30.07 -22.17 -21.37
N LEU A 158 -29.12 -22.35 -22.29
CA LEU A 158 -29.03 -21.56 -23.52
C LEU A 158 -30.21 -21.83 -24.46
N GLU A 159 -30.65 -23.08 -24.54
CA GLU A 159 -31.82 -23.44 -25.35
C GLU A 159 -33.09 -22.78 -24.83
N VAL A 160 -33.31 -22.79 -23.51
CA VAL A 160 -34.47 -22.12 -22.90
C VAL A 160 -34.51 -20.63 -23.24
N VAL A 161 -33.37 -19.95 -23.15
CA VAL A 161 -33.27 -18.52 -23.51
C VAL A 161 -33.46 -18.32 -25.01
N ARG A 162 -32.83 -19.14 -25.85
CA ARG A 162 -32.98 -19.11 -27.31
C ARG A 162 -34.44 -19.28 -27.72
N ASP A 163 -35.12 -20.27 -27.17
CA ASP A 163 -36.50 -20.60 -27.52
C ASP A 163 -37.44 -19.46 -27.11
N ALA A 164 -37.18 -18.78 -26.00
CA ALA A 164 -37.90 -17.58 -25.60
C ALA A 164 -37.66 -16.41 -26.58
N ILE A 165 -36.41 -16.20 -27.02
CA ILE A 165 -36.08 -15.20 -28.06
C ILE A 165 -36.81 -15.53 -29.36
N MET A 166 -36.75 -16.78 -29.82
CA MET A 166 -37.39 -17.22 -31.07
C MET A 166 -38.91 -17.12 -31.00
N LEU A 167 -39.52 -17.42 -29.85
CA LEU A 167 -40.96 -17.25 -29.62
C LEU A 167 -41.38 -15.79 -29.75
N HIS A 168 -40.60 -14.86 -29.19
CA HIS A 168 -40.89 -13.43 -29.27
C HIS A 168 -40.59 -12.85 -30.67
N GLY A 169 -39.56 -13.37 -31.34
CA GLY A 169 -39.11 -12.95 -32.67
C GLY A 169 -39.82 -13.62 -33.84
N HIS A 170 -40.82 -14.47 -33.60
CA HIS A 170 -41.46 -15.29 -34.64
C HIS A 170 -42.05 -14.49 -35.82
N ALA A 171 -42.44 -13.22 -35.60
CA ALA A 171 -43.00 -12.34 -36.63
C ALA A 171 -41.98 -11.41 -37.31
N ALA A 172 -40.70 -11.46 -36.90
CA ALA A 172 -39.65 -10.61 -37.48
C ALA A 172 -39.41 -10.98 -38.95
N GLN A 173 -39.39 -9.97 -39.83
CA GLN A 173 -39.17 -10.17 -41.27
C GLN A 173 -37.73 -9.90 -41.70
N ASN A 174 -36.90 -9.37 -40.81
CA ASN A 174 -35.50 -9.07 -41.05
C ASN A 174 -34.66 -9.18 -39.76
N ASP A 175 -33.34 -9.23 -39.92
CA ASP A 175 -32.38 -9.39 -38.80
C ASP A 175 -32.44 -8.24 -37.79
N ALA A 176 -32.79 -7.02 -38.22
CA ALA A 176 -32.89 -5.88 -37.33
C ALA A 176 -34.10 -6.00 -36.38
N GLU A 177 -35.25 -6.41 -36.91
CA GLU A 177 -36.45 -6.74 -36.13
C GLU A 177 -36.22 -7.93 -35.19
N LEU A 178 -35.51 -8.96 -35.66
CA LEU A 178 -35.18 -10.13 -34.84
C LEU A 178 -34.23 -9.74 -33.68
N ARG A 179 -33.24 -8.89 -33.92
CA ARG A 179 -32.35 -8.36 -32.86
C ARG A 179 -33.11 -7.52 -31.84
N GLN A 180 -33.96 -6.61 -32.29
CA GLN A 180 -34.78 -5.78 -31.39
C GLN A 180 -35.71 -6.65 -30.52
N SER A 181 -36.33 -7.66 -31.13
CA SER A 181 -37.14 -8.65 -30.42
C SER A 181 -36.31 -9.47 -29.42
N ALA A 182 -35.12 -9.91 -29.81
CA ALA A 182 -34.21 -10.64 -28.93
C ALA A 182 -33.81 -9.80 -27.70
N THR A 183 -33.46 -8.52 -27.88
CA THR A 183 -33.16 -7.62 -26.76
C THR A 183 -34.36 -7.46 -25.81
N ALA A 184 -35.57 -7.35 -26.34
CA ALA A 184 -36.79 -7.26 -25.52
C ALA A 184 -37.03 -8.55 -24.72
N ALA A 185 -36.89 -9.72 -25.36
CA ALA A 185 -37.05 -11.03 -24.72
C ALA A 185 -36.03 -11.26 -23.59
N LEU A 186 -34.80 -10.75 -23.73
CA LEU A 186 -33.76 -10.87 -22.71
C LEU A 186 -34.09 -10.13 -21.39
N SER A 187 -34.93 -9.09 -21.43
CA SER A 187 -35.35 -8.38 -20.21
C SER A 187 -36.13 -9.27 -19.23
N LEU A 188 -36.84 -10.28 -19.74
CA LEU A 188 -37.54 -11.29 -18.93
C LEU A 188 -36.58 -12.00 -17.97
N PHE A 189 -35.40 -12.36 -18.45
CA PHE A 189 -34.42 -13.13 -17.67
C PHE A 189 -33.61 -12.25 -16.70
N LYS A 190 -33.57 -10.94 -16.94
CA LYS A 190 -32.89 -9.98 -16.06
C LYS A 190 -33.76 -9.58 -14.87
N ASP A 191 -34.99 -9.15 -15.14
CA ASP A 191 -35.84 -8.50 -14.14
C ASP A 191 -37.22 -9.17 -13.96
N GLY A 192 -37.57 -10.14 -14.83
CA GLY A 192 -38.91 -10.71 -14.92
C GLY A 192 -39.08 -12.14 -14.40
N LEU A 193 -38.01 -12.79 -13.91
CA LEU A 193 -38.09 -14.15 -13.37
C LEU A 193 -38.64 -14.14 -11.94
N ALA A 194 -39.55 -15.08 -11.64
CA ALA A 194 -40.06 -15.26 -10.29
C ALA A 194 -38.93 -15.65 -9.31
N ALA A 195 -38.92 -15.07 -8.11
CA ALA A 195 -37.91 -15.35 -7.08
C ALA A 195 -37.86 -16.83 -6.64
N SER A 196 -38.95 -17.59 -6.86
CA SER A 196 -39.03 -19.02 -6.57
C SER A 196 -38.53 -19.92 -7.71
N ASN A 197 -38.11 -19.37 -8.85
CA ASN A 197 -37.63 -20.16 -9.98
C ASN A 197 -36.24 -20.76 -9.64
N PRO A 198 -36.09 -22.10 -9.56
CA PRO A 198 -34.84 -22.73 -9.18
C PRO A 198 -33.72 -22.56 -10.23
N HIS A 199 -34.05 -22.15 -11.46
CA HIS A 199 -33.09 -21.93 -12.55
C HIS A 199 -32.75 -20.46 -12.78
N ALA A 200 -33.24 -19.54 -11.95
CA ALA A 200 -33.18 -18.11 -12.25
C ALA A 200 -31.75 -17.60 -12.48
N SER A 201 -30.80 -18.00 -11.64
CA SER A 201 -29.40 -17.59 -11.76
C SER A 201 -28.74 -18.11 -13.04
N THR A 202 -28.98 -19.36 -13.41
CA THR A 202 -28.41 -19.97 -14.63
C THR A 202 -29.02 -19.39 -15.90
N LEU A 203 -30.34 -19.13 -15.90
CA LEU A 203 -31.02 -18.51 -17.05
C LEU A 203 -30.61 -17.04 -17.22
N ALA A 204 -30.43 -16.30 -16.13
CA ALA A 204 -29.90 -14.94 -16.18
C ALA A 204 -28.49 -14.90 -16.77
N ALA A 205 -27.61 -15.84 -16.38
CA ALA A 205 -26.28 -15.95 -16.95
C ALA A 205 -26.30 -16.28 -18.46
N ALA A 206 -27.16 -17.22 -18.88
CA ALA A 206 -27.37 -17.55 -20.29
C ALA A 206 -27.90 -16.34 -21.09
N ALA A 207 -28.85 -15.58 -20.53
CA ALA A 207 -29.37 -14.37 -21.15
C ALA A 207 -28.30 -13.28 -21.33
N GLU A 208 -27.42 -13.12 -20.34
CA GLU A 208 -26.30 -12.20 -20.46
C GLU A 208 -25.34 -12.60 -21.59
N GLN A 209 -25.11 -13.90 -21.81
CA GLN A 209 -24.32 -14.40 -22.93
C GLN A 209 -24.95 -14.03 -24.29
N PHE A 210 -26.26 -14.22 -24.44
CA PHE A 210 -26.98 -13.79 -25.65
C PHE A 210 -26.94 -12.27 -25.84
N ALA A 211 -27.09 -11.50 -24.76
CA ALA A 211 -27.03 -10.04 -24.83
C ALA A 211 -25.68 -9.54 -25.38
N ARG A 212 -24.57 -10.13 -24.93
CA ARG A 212 -23.23 -9.82 -25.43
C ARG A 212 -23.08 -10.17 -26.90
N ALA A 213 -23.44 -11.40 -27.29
CA ALA A 213 -23.33 -11.87 -28.66
C ALA A 213 -24.18 -11.06 -29.66
N LEU A 214 -25.32 -10.51 -29.22
CA LEU A 214 -26.17 -9.65 -30.05
C LEU A 214 -25.66 -8.20 -30.15
N SER A 215 -24.84 -7.74 -29.20
CA SER A 215 -24.28 -6.39 -29.15
C SER A 215 -23.02 -6.21 -30.01
N ASP A 216 -22.25 -7.28 -30.23
CA ASP A 216 -21.08 -7.25 -31.11
C ASP A 216 -21.51 -7.35 -32.58
N THR A 217 -21.57 -6.21 -33.26
CA THR A 217 -21.94 -6.10 -34.69
C THR A 217 -20.85 -6.59 -35.65
N ALA A 218 -19.71 -7.07 -35.14
CA ALA A 218 -18.55 -7.49 -35.93
C ALA A 218 -18.48 -9.02 -36.02
N ALA A 219 -18.99 -9.57 -37.12
CA ALA A 219 -18.65 -10.90 -37.67
C ALA A 219 -18.71 -12.13 -36.74
N GLY A 220 -19.56 -12.14 -35.69
CA GLY A 220 -19.76 -13.32 -34.85
C GLY A 220 -20.72 -14.37 -35.46
N ALA A 221 -20.56 -15.63 -35.04
CA ALA A 221 -21.53 -16.69 -35.32
C ALA A 221 -22.92 -16.34 -34.75
N ASN A 222 -24.00 -16.63 -35.48
CA ASN A 222 -25.36 -16.34 -35.02
C ASN A 222 -25.61 -17.08 -33.69
N PRO A 223 -25.82 -16.38 -32.55
CA PRO A 223 -25.98 -17.04 -31.26
C PRO A 223 -27.20 -17.98 -31.22
N LEU A 224 -28.18 -17.76 -32.11
CA LEU A 224 -29.37 -18.60 -32.25
C LEU A 224 -29.08 -19.93 -32.97
N SER A 225 -27.97 -20.05 -33.71
CA SER A 225 -27.61 -21.28 -34.43
C SER A 225 -26.76 -22.25 -33.61
N CYS A 226 -26.56 -22.00 -32.31
CA CYS A 226 -25.82 -22.90 -31.44
C CYS A 226 -26.53 -24.27 -31.34
N ASN A 227 -25.79 -25.34 -31.62
CA ASN A 227 -26.23 -26.73 -31.58
C ASN A 227 -25.37 -27.49 -30.54
N PRO A 228 -25.73 -27.47 -29.25
CA PRO A 228 -25.03 -28.24 -28.23
C PRO A 228 -25.30 -29.74 -28.40
N SER A 229 -24.33 -30.57 -27.99
CA SER A 229 -24.43 -32.03 -28.02
C SER A 229 -24.05 -32.66 -26.67
N TYR A 230 -24.36 -33.93 -26.47
CA TYR A 230 -23.72 -34.67 -25.38
C TYR A 230 -22.24 -34.89 -25.74
N PHE A 231 -21.36 -34.86 -24.74
CA PHE A 231 -19.92 -35.07 -24.93
C PHE A 231 -19.62 -36.42 -25.59
N VAL A 232 -20.38 -37.47 -25.27
CA VAL A 232 -20.23 -38.79 -25.92
C VAL A 232 -20.54 -38.76 -27.42
N GLU A 233 -21.44 -37.89 -27.87
CA GLU A 233 -21.77 -37.72 -29.30
C GLU A 233 -20.62 -37.01 -30.01
N LEU A 234 -20.13 -35.90 -29.45
CA LEU A 234 -18.94 -35.20 -29.94
C LEU A 234 -17.74 -36.16 -30.04
N ALA A 235 -17.49 -36.95 -29.01
CA ALA A 235 -16.40 -37.91 -28.99
C ALA A 235 -16.58 -39.02 -30.04
N GLY A 236 -17.82 -39.45 -30.30
CA GLY A 236 -18.11 -40.40 -31.37
C GLY A 236 -17.79 -39.85 -32.76
N VAL A 237 -18.17 -38.58 -33.04
CA VAL A 237 -17.85 -37.92 -34.32
C VAL A 237 -16.33 -37.70 -34.46
N ALA A 238 -15.65 -37.30 -33.39
CA ALA A 238 -14.19 -37.15 -33.39
C ALA A 238 -13.47 -38.49 -33.66
N ALA A 239 -13.92 -39.58 -33.05
CA ALA A 239 -13.37 -40.92 -33.30
C ALA A 239 -13.52 -41.34 -34.78
N GLN A 240 -14.67 -41.05 -35.41
CA GLN A 240 -14.86 -41.28 -36.85
C GLN A 240 -13.92 -40.46 -37.74
N ALA A 241 -13.40 -39.34 -37.23
CA ALA A 241 -12.40 -38.52 -37.90
C ALA A 241 -10.94 -38.96 -37.59
N GLY A 242 -10.74 -40.09 -36.91
CA GLY A 242 -9.41 -40.59 -36.54
C GLY A 242 -8.78 -39.83 -35.37
N LEU A 243 -9.59 -39.27 -34.48
CA LEU A 243 -9.14 -38.52 -33.30
C LEU A 243 -9.47 -39.27 -32.01
N ALA A 244 -8.50 -39.31 -31.09
CA ALA A 244 -8.68 -39.82 -29.73
C ALA A 244 -8.74 -38.68 -28.71
N TYR A 245 -9.63 -38.81 -27.73
CA TYR A 245 -9.79 -37.84 -26.66
C TYR A 245 -8.60 -37.88 -25.70
N LEU A 246 -7.88 -36.77 -25.56
CA LEU A 246 -6.79 -36.62 -24.61
C LEU A 246 -7.32 -36.16 -23.24
N GLY A 247 -8.20 -35.18 -23.23
CA GLY A 247 -8.64 -34.52 -22.00
C GLY A 247 -9.18 -33.13 -22.25
N ASP A 248 -9.16 -32.28 -21.22
CA ASP A 248 -9.63 -30.91 -21.30
C ASP A 248 -8.46 -29.94 -21.08
N ALA A 249 -8.49 -28.79 -21.75
CA ALA A 249 -7.49 -27.73 -21.59
C ALA A 249 -7.41 -27.19 -20.14
N GLN A 250 -8.41 -27.50 -19.31
CA GLN A 250 -8.40 -27.32 -17.87
C GLN A 250 -8.32 -28.67 -17.15
N PRO A 251 -7.12 -29.18 -16.83
CA PRO A 251 -6.92 -30.49 -16.20
C PRO A 251 -7.75 -30.74 -14.94
N LEU A 252 -7.92 -29.71 -14.10
CA LEU A 252 -8.70 -29.83 -12.85
C LEU A 252 -10.19 -30.10 -13.11
N SER A 253 -10.71 -29.71 -14.29
CA SER A 253 -12.10 -30.00 -14.67
C SER A 253 -12.36 -31.48 -14.96
N GLU A 254 -11.30 -32.27 -15.20
CA GLU A 254 -11.36 -33.71 -15.48
C GLU A 254 -11.21 -34.55 -14.21
N LEU A 255 -10.92 -33.93 -13.07
CA LEU A 255 -10.70 -34.58 -11.78
C LEU A 255 -11.96 -34.45 -10.89
N PRO A 256 -12.72 -35.53 -10.65
CA PRO A 256 -13.90 -35.49 -9.78
C PRO A 256 -13.62 -34.95 -8.37
N LEU A 257 -12.40 -35.16 -7.85
CA LEU A 257 -11.99 -34.69 -6.53
C LEU A 257 -11.94 -33.15 -6.43
N SER A 258 -11.69 -32.45 -7.53
CA SER A 258 -11.73 -30.98 -7.59
C SER A 258 -13.12 -30.41 -7.33
N PHE A 259 -14.17 -31.24 -7.42
CA PHE A 259 -15.56 -30.89 -7.13
C PHE A 259 -16.05 -31.42 -5.77
N GLY A 260 -15.13 -31.94 -4.95
CA GLY A 260 -15.40 -32.45 -3.61
C GLY A 260 -15.48 -33.98 -3.52
N GLN A 261 -15.27 -34.49 -2.31
CA GLN A 261 -15.20 -35.93 -2.05
C GLN A 261 -16.48 -36.68 -2.43
N GLY A 262 -17.65 -36.05 -2.23
CA GLY A 262 -18.95 -36.63 -2.60
C GLY A 262 -19.10 -36.87 -4.10
N VAL A 263 -18.67 -35.91 -4.93
CA VAL A 263 -18.65 -36.07 -6.39
C VAL A 263 -17.67 -37.18 -6.78
N SER A 264 -16.46 -37.15 -6.21
CA SER A 264 -15.42 -38.14 -6.50
C SER A 264 -15.83 -39.59 -6.23
N LEU A 265 -16.44 -39.84 -5.06
CA LEU A 265 -16.84 -41.19 -4.66
C LEU A 265 -17.99 -41.73 -5.52
N ASN A 266 -19.05 -40.93 -5.72
CA ASN A 266 -20.20 -41.36 -6.52
C ASN A 266 -19.84 -41.51 -8.01
N HIS A 267 -19.03 -40.59 -8.54
CA HIS A 267 -18.52 -40.68 -9.90
C HIS A 267 -17.72 -41.96 -10.10
N SER A 268 -16.80 -42.29 -9.18
CA SER A 268 -15.98 -43.50 -9.28
C SER A 268 -16.80 -44.79 -9.29
N LEU A 269 -17.89 -44.85 -8.51
CA LEU A 269 -18.80 -46.00 -8.47
C LEU A 269 -19.61 -46.14 -9.77
N LEU A 270 -20.20 -45.04 -10.28
CA LEU A 270 -21.01 -45.05 -11.50
C LEU A 270 -20.18 -45.30 -12.76
N ALA A 271 -18.95 -44.79 -12.79
CA ALA A 271 -18.10 -44.80 -13.97
C ALA A 271 -17.17 -46.04 -14.03
N MET A 272 -17.35 -47.01 -13.12
CA MET A 272 -16.55 -48.24 -13.07
C MET A 272 -16.71 -49.06 -14.35
N GLY A 273 -15.59 -49.43 -14.98
CA GLY A 273 -15.58 -50.20 -16.24
C GLY A 273 -16.02 -49.43 -17.50
N GLN A 274 -16.37 -48.15 -17.38
CA GLN A 274 -16.84 -47.34 -18.51
C GLN A 274 -15.66 -46.69 -19.28
N PRO A 275 -15.79 -46.48 -20.60
CA PRO A 275 -14.82 -45.72 -21.41
C PRO A 275 -14.61 -44.29 -20.88
N VAL A 276 -13.42 -43.72 -21.09
CA VAL A 276 -13.06 -42.35 -20.64
C VAL A 276 -14.16 -41.33 -20.96
N THR A 277 -14.66 -41.36 -22.19
CA THR A 277 -15.67 -40.42 -22.69
C THR A 277 -16.99 -40.49 -21.91
N VAL A 278 -17.46 -41.70 -21.62
CA VAL A 278 -18.67 -41.93 -20.80
C VAL A 278 -18.44 -41.50 -19.35
N ARG A 279 -17.26 -41.80 -18.78
CA ARG A 279 -16.92 -41.35 -17.42
C ARG A 279 -16.96 -39.82 -17.33
N GLN A 280 -16.44 -39.14 -18.34
CA GLN A 280 -16.44 -37.67 -18.36
C GLN A 280 -17.84 -37.08 -18.58
N GLN A 281 -18.69 -37.72 -19.37
CA GLN A 281 -20.11 -37.33 -19.48
C GLN A 281 -20.85 -37.43 -18.13
N TYR A 282 -20.56 -38.45 -17.30
CA TYR A 282 -21.10 -38.49 -15.94
C TYR A 282 -20.62 -37.34 -15.05
N LEU A 283 -19.37 -36.90 -15.23
CA LEU A 283 -18.86 -35.73 -14.51
C LEU A 283 -19.56 -34.44 -14.98
N ASP A 284 -19.88 -34.32 -16.27
CA ASP A 284 -20.66 -33.19 -16.80
C ASP A 284 -22.04 -33.10 -16.16
N PHE A 285 -22.70 -34.25 -15.94
CA PHE A 285 -23.96 -34.29 -15.21
C PHE A 285 -23.80 -33.85 -13.75
N ALA A 286 -22.76 -34.33 -13.07
CA ALA A 286 -22.52 -34.00 -11.66
C ALA A 286 -22.18 -32.50 -11.44
N THR A 287 -21.57 -31.86 -12.44
CA THR A 287 -21.08 -30.47 -12.36
C THR A 287 -21.96 -29.46 -13.10
N GLY A 288 -22.97 -29.93 -13.85
CA GLY A 288 -23.80 -29.07 -14.69
C GLY A 288 -23.01 -28.41 -15.82
N ARG A 289 -22.00 -29.09 -16.38
CA ARG A 289 -21.07 -28.51 -17.35
C ARG A 289 -21.80 -28.08 -18.62
N ALA A 290 -21.64 -26.80 -19.01
CA ALA A 290 -22.26 -26.22 -20.20
C ALA A 290 -21.29 -26.09 -21.39
N PHE A 291 -19.99 -26.17 -21.14
CA PHE A 291 -18.94 -25.88 -22.11
C PHE A 291 -17.70 -26.74 -21.83
N ARG A 292 -17.12 -27.33 -22.88
CA ARG A 292 -15.89 -28.13 -22.83
C ARG A 292 -14.81 -27.54 -23.73
N GLN A 293 -13.57 -27.68 -23.29
CA GLN A 293 -12.36 -27.23 -23.99
C GLN A 293 -11.52 -28.45 -24.32
N CYS A 294 -11.97 -29.25 -25.29
CA CYS A 294 -11.46 -30.58 -25.53
C CYS A 294 -10.10 -30.56 -26.23
N LEU A 295 -9.20 -31.42 -25.76
CA LEU A 295 -7.95 -31.76 -26.41
C LEU A 295 -8.07 -33.13 -27.08
N TRP A 296 -7.56 -33.22 -28.30
CA TRP A 296 -7.56 -34.44 -29.10
C TRP A 296 -6.19 -34.71 -29.70
N LEU A 297 -5.91 -35.98 -29.93
CA LEU A 297 -4.73 -36.49 -30.62
C LEU A 297 -5.17 -37.36 -31.79
N ARG A 298 -4.23 -37.81 -32.61
CA ARG A 298 -4.50 -38.89 -33.57
C ARG A 298 -4.85 -40.19 -32.83
N ASP A 299 -5.78 -40.96 -33.40
CA ASP A 299 -6.25 -42.22 -32.81
C ASP A 299 -5.13 -43.24 -32.59
N GLU A 300 -4.10 -43.22 -33.43
CA GLU A 300 -2.86 -44.02 -33.28
C GLU A 300 -2.16 -43.81 -31.92
N ARG A 301 -2.40 -42.66 -31.28
CA ARG A 301 -1.83 -42.27 -29.98
C ARG A 301 -2.81 -42.44 -28.82
N ALA A 302 -3.98 -43.04 -29.04
CA ALA A 302 -4.98 -43.25 -27.98
C ALA A 302 -4.44 -43.99 -26.75
N ALA A 303 -3.45 -44.88 -26.95
CA ALA A 303 -2.81 -45.63 -25.88
C ALA A 303 -1.92 -44.78 -24.94
N GLU A 304 -1.51 -43.58 -25.37
CA GLU A 304 -0.70 -42.65 -24.56
C GLU A 304 -1.56 -41.89 -23.53
N VAL A 305 -2.87 -41.82 -23.72
CA VAL A 305 -3.78 -41.00 -22.92
C VAL A 305 -3.87 -41.51 -21.48
N GLN A 306 -3.47 -40.66 -20.53
CA GLN A 306 -3.60 -40.93 -19.09
C GLN A 306 -4.56 -39.93 -18.44
N ARG A 307 -4.89 -40.14 -17.16
CA ARG A 307 -5.55 -39.10 -16.37
C ARG A 307 -4.54 -37.98 -16.07
N PRO A 308 -4.99 -36.73 -15.86
CA PRO A 308 -4.08 -35.66 -15.46
C PRO A 308 -3.30 -36.03 -14.20
N ASP A 309 -1.98 -35.94 -14.26
CA ASP A 309 -1.07 -36.14 -13.14
C ASP A 309 -0.55 -34.79 -12.62
N LEU A 310 -1.12 -34.32 -11.51
CA LEU A 310 -0.70 -33.07 -10.88
C LEU A 310 0.73 -33.14 -10.31
N ALA A 311 1.32 -34.33 -10.15
CA ALA A 311 2.73 -34.43 -9.75
C ALA A 311 3.67 -33.94 -10.86
N ARG A 312 3.21 -33.85 -12.12
CA ARG A 312 3.96 -33.28 -13.24
C ARG A 312 4.00 -31.75 -13.28
N LEU A 313 3.26 -31.08 -12.38
CA LEU A 313 3.43 -29.64 -12.15
C LEU A 313 4.89 -29.28 -11.79
N ARG A 314 5.66 -30.24 -11.27
CA ARG A 314 7.08 -30.10 -10.95
C ARG A 314 7.98 -29.77 -12.14
N ASP A 315 7.54 -30.12 -13.34
CA ASP A 315 8.30 -29.94 -14.58
C ASP A 315 7.98 -28.60 -15.26
N LEU A 316 6.96 -27.89 -14.77
CA LEU A 316 6.44 -26.68 -15.37
C LEU A 316 7.08 -25.41 -14.80
N ARG A 317 6.85 -24.32 -15.53
CA ARG A 317 7.11 -22.94 -15.11
C ARG A 317 5.80 -22.20 -14.92
N PHE A 318 5.81 -21.19 -14.05
CA PHE A 318 4.64 -20.43 -13.65
C PHE A 318 4.87 -18.93 -13.74
N ALA A 319 3.84 -18.18 -14.13
CA ALA A 319 3.82 -16.71 -14.11
C ALA A 319 2.48 -16.21 -13.55
N SER A 320 2.50 -15.08 -12.85
CA SER A 320 1.29 -14.52 -12.22
C SER A 320 1.38 -12.99 -12.18
N GLY A 321 0.42 -12.31 -12.81
CA GLY A 321 0.30 -10.85 -12.84
C GLY A 321 -0.56 -10.14 -11.78
N PRO A 322 -1.23 -10.80 -10.81
CA PRO A 322 -1.86 -10.11 -9.69
C PRO A 322 -0.85 -9.29 -8.88
N ILE A 323 -1.16 -8.03 -8.63
CA ILE A 323 -0.39 -7.16 -7.74
C ILE A 323 -1.11 -7.05 -6.40
N ARG A 324 -0.35 -6.99 -5.32
CA ARG A 324 -0.92 -6.77 -3.98
C ARG A 324 -1.43 -5.34 -3.88
N LEU A 325 -2.70 -5.18 -3.49
CA LEU A 325 -3.24 -3.86 -3.22
C LEU A 325 -2.62 -3.29 -1.95
N ALA A 326 -2.45 -1.96 -1.92
CA ALA A 326 -2.14 -1.26 -0.68
C ALA A 326 -3.34 -1.41 0.25
N ALA A 327 -3.09 -1.71 1.54
CA ALA A 327 -4.20 -1.90 2.46
C ALA A 327 -5.02 -0.62 2.56
N ASN A 328 -6.32 -0.73 2.29
CA ASN A 328 -7.27 0.36 2.46
C ASN A 328 -7.85 0.43 3.89
N GLY A 329 -7.34 -0.41 4.80
CA GLY A 329 -7.80 -0.54 6.19
C GLY A 329 -9.11 -1.31 6.38
N GLN A 330 -9.74 -1.83 5.33
CA GLN A 330 -10.97 -2.63 5.43
C GLN A 330 -10.70 -4.14 5.22
N GLU A 331 -9.44 -4.53 5.09
CA GLU A 331 -9.05 -5.85 4.60
C GLU A 331 -8.98 -6.93 5.69
N GLN A 332 -9.48 -8.12 5.35
CA GLN A 332 -9.34 -9.37 6.11
C GLN A 332 -8.26 -10.25 5.45
N GLY A 333 -7.01 -9.78 5.36
CA GLY A 333 -5.89 -10.54 4.77
C GLY A 333 -5.23 -9.88 3.56
N ALA A 334 -4.27 -10.56 2.92
CA ALA A 334 -3.55 -10.04 1.76
C ALA A 334 -4.43 -10.08 0.50
N THR A 335 -4.68 -8.92 -0.10
CA THR A 335 -5.54 -8.77 -1.28
C THR A 335 -4.69 -8.55 -2.54
N TYR A 336 -4.89 -9.40 -3.55
CA TYR A 336 -4.24 -9.34 -4.85
C TYR A 336 -5.24 -9.12 -5.95
N VAL A 337 -4.92 -8.30 -6.96
CA VAL A 337 -5.77 -8.07 -8.14
C VAL A 337 -4.91 -8.01 -9.40
N ASN A 338 -5.29 -8.74 -10.45
CA ASN A 338 -4.65 -8.64 -11.76
C ASN A 338 -5.32 -7.57 -12.66
N HIS A 339 -4.77 -7.31 -13.85
CA HIS A 339 -5.36 -6.33 -14.76
C HIS A 339 -6.69 -6.77 -15.40
N LEU A 340 -7.04 -8.05 -15.29
CA LEU A 340 -8.33 -8.60 -15.71
C LEU A 340 -9.41 -8.50 -14.62
N GLY A 341 -9.11 -7.86 -13.48
CA GLY A 341 -10.03 -7.70 -12.36
C GLY A 341 -10.21 -8.94 -11.48
N ARG A 342 -9.42 -9.99 -11.68
CA ARG A 342 -9.46 -11.20 -10.85
C ARG A 342 -8.73 -10.95 -9.55
N ALA A 343 -9.35 -11.37 -8.44
CA ALA A 343 -8.86 -11.09 -7.10
C ALA A 343 -8.62 -12.36 -6.27
N LEU A 344 -7.65 -12.29 -5.35
CA LEU A 344 -7.40 -13.27 -4.31
C LEU A 344 -7.26 -12.56 -2.96
N VAL A 345 -8.00 -13.03 -1.95
CA VAL A 345 -7.83 -12.60 -0.57
C VAL A 345 -7.42 -13.82 0.25
N THR A 346 -6.28 -13.74 0.92
CA THR A 346 -5.73 -14.87 1.68
C THR A 346 -5.04 -14.44 2.97
N HIS A 347 -5.13 -15.29 4.00
CA HIS A 347 -4.33 -15.22 5.22
C HIS A 347 -3.21 -16.27 5.24
N ASP A 348 -3.17 -17.15 4.25
CA ASP A 348 -2.18 -18.22 4.16
C ASP A 348 -0.82 -17.61 3.76
N ALA A 349 0.12 -17.70 4.70
CA ALA A 349 1.44 -17.11 4.55
C ALA A 349 2.24 -17.74 3.40
N ASP A 350 2.00 -19.02 3.07
CA ASP A 350 2.65 -19.72 1.96
C ASP A 350 2.14 -19.23 0.61
N VAL A 351 0.81 -19.03 0.50
CA VAL A 351 0.17 -18.47 -0.69
C VAL A 351 0.72 -17.06 -0.96
N VAL A 352 0.80 -16.23 0.09
CA VAL A 352 1.40 -14.88 0.00
C VAL A 352 2.82 -14.95 -0.56
N THR A 353 3.70 -15.83 -0.03
CA THR A 353 5.07 -15.92 -0.57
C THR A 353 5.13 -16.37 -2.02
N VAL A 354 4.33 -17.35 -2.43
CA VAL A 354 4.37 -17.81 -3.83
C VAL A 354 3.86 -16.73 -4.78
N VAL A 355 2.77 -16.03 -4.43
CA VAL A 355 2.21 -14.96 -5.26
C VAL A 355 3.15 -13.75 -5.32
N ASP A 356 3.72 -13.31 -4.19
CA ASP A 356 4.69 -12.20 -4.16
C ASP A 356 5.95 -12.57 -4.99
N THR A 357 6.44 -13.81 -4.88
CA THR A 357 7.58 -14.32 -5.68
C THR A 357 7.28 -14.27 -7.18
N LEU A 358 6.08 -14.70 -7.60
CA LEU A 358 5.66 -14.66 -9.01
C LEU A 358 5.44 -13.22 -9.50
N ALA A 359 4.89 -12.34 -8.65
CA ALA A 359 4.69 -10.92 -8.97
C ALA A 359 6.01 -10.17 -9.18
N HIS A 360 7.08 -10.56 -8.48
CA HIS A 360 8.42 -10.05 -8.73
C HIS A 360 8.94 -10.42 -10.13
N ALA A 361 8.62 -11.63 -10.59
CA ALA A 361 9.05 -12.16 -11.89
C ALA A 361 8.20 -11.72 -13.08
N TRP A 362 6.94 -11.32 -12.83
CA TRP A 362 6.00 -10.90 -13.87
C TRP A 362 6.60 -9.80 -14.80
N PRO A 363 6.50 -9.96 -16.13
CA PRO A 363 5.72 -10.97 -16.87
C PRO A 363 6.45 -12.29 -17.20
N GLY A 364 7.70 -12.46 -16.76
CA GLY A 364 8.46 -13.70 -16.92
C GLY A 364 7.92 -14.85 -16.10
N SER A 365 8.40 -16.07 -16.39
CA SER A 365 8.01 -17.28 -15.67
C SER A 365 9.14 -17.84 -14.81
N LEU A 366 8.80 -18.43 -13.67
CA LEU A 366 9.72 -19.12 -12.77
C LEU A 366 9.50 -20.63 -12.80
N PRO A 367 10.56 -21.46 -12.80
CA PRO A 367 10.39 -22.90 -12.72
C PRO A 367 9.90 -23.32 -11.33
N TYR A 368 9.16 -24.44 -11.27
CA TYR A 368 8.71 -25.04 -10.02
C TYR A 368 9.83 -25.17 -8.97
N SER A 369 11.02 -25.58 -9.40
CA SER A 369 12.19 -25.73 -8.52
C SER A 369 12.59 -24.44 -7.80
N THR A 370 12.40 -23.26 -8.43
CA THR A 370 12.66 -21.97 -7.77
C THR A 370 11.60 -21.66 -6.73
N LEU A 371 10.31 -21.86 -7.04
CA LEU A 371 9.22 -21.65 -6.09
C LEU A 371 9.35 -22.57 -4.87
N LEU A 372 9.73 -23.83 -5.11
CA LEU A 372 9.98 -24.81 -4.07
C LEU A 372 11.18 -24.38 -3.20
N ALA A 373 12.30 -23.98 -3.82
CA ALA A 373 13.48 -23.52 -3.07
C ALA A 373 13.17 -22.32 -2.16
N VAL A 374 12.34 -21.38 -2.62
CA VAL A 374 11.88 -20.24 -1.79
C VAL A 374 11.07 -20.73 -0.59
N LEU A 375 10.12 -21.66 -0.78
CA LEU A 375 9.33 -22.22 0.32
C LEU A 375 10.18 -23.03 1.31
N LEU A 376 11.09 -23.87 0.82
CA LEU A 376 12.00 -24.65 1.67
C LEU A 376 12.88 -23.73 2.52
N TYR A 377 13.44 -22.69 1.89
CA TYR A 377 14.27 -21.71 2.58
C TYR A 377 13.47 -20.95 3.64
N ARG A 378 12.27 -20.46 3.27
CA ARG A 378 11.43 -19.67 4.17
C ARG A 378 10.94 -20.46 5.37
N ASN A 379 10.40 -21.66 5.12
CA ASN A 379 9.71 -22.44 6.14
C ASN A 379 10.64 -23.39 6.91
N GLN A 380 11.89 -23.59 6.45
CA GLN A 380 12.85 -24.54 7.05
C GLN A 380 12.29 -25.96 7.16
N ILE A 381 11.56 -26.37 6.12
CA ILE A 381 10.90 -27.67 6.02
C ILE A 381 11.66 -28.59 5.06
N ASP A 382 11.39 -29.89 5.18
CA ASP A 382 11.91 -30.86 4.21
C ASP A 382 11.22 -30.73 2.84
N ASN A 383 11.83 -31.39 1.86
CA ASN A 383 11.40 -31.37 0.47
C ASN A 383 9.96 -31.89 0.29
N ASP A 384 9.55 -32.88 1.08
CA ASP A 384 8.25 -33.53 0.96
C ASP A 384 7.13 -32.61 1.44
N ALA A 385 7.34 -31.94 2.57
CA ALA A 385 6.45 -30.92 3.09
C ALA A 385 6.35 -29.73 2.15
N GLY A 386 7.49 -29.23 1.64
CA GLY A 386 7.52 -28.13 0.67
C GLY A 386 6.77 -28.47 -0.62
N THR A 387 6.94 -29.70 -1.13
CA THR A 387 6.23 -30.19 -2.32
C THR A 387 4.72 -30.22 -2.10
N ARG A 388 4.24 -30.74 -0.96
CA ARG A 388 2.80 -30.76 -0.64
C ARG A 388 2.21 -29.36 -0.55
N ILE A 389 2.91 -28.42 0.09
CA ILE A 389 2.49 -27.02 0.21
C ILE A 389 2.42 -26.38 -1.17
N LEU A 390 3.49 -26.49 -1.97
CA LEU A 390 3.54 -25.86 -3.28
C LEU A 390 2.46 -26.42 -4.21
N GLN A 391 2.24 -27.74 -4.21
CA GLN A 391 1.17 -28.35 -4.98
C GLN A 391 -0.21 -27.78 -4.60
N ARG A 392 -0.52 -27.66 -3.30
CA ARG A 392 -1.77 -27.04 -2.82
C ARG A 392 -1.90 -25.59 -3.29
N VAL A 393 -0.85 -24.79 -3.14
CA VAL A 393 -0.84 -23.37 -3.53
C VAL A 393 -1.05 -23.22 -5.02
N LEU A 394 -0.29 -23.95 -5.85
CA LEU A 394 -0.45 -23.91 -7.31
C LEU A 394 -1.86 -24.34 -7.72
N GLN A 395 -2.38 -25.43 -7.16
CA GLN A 395 -3.77 -25.85 -7.42
C GLN A 395 -4.77 -24.72 -7.12
N THR A 396 -4.61 -24.04 -5.98
CA THR A 396 -5.47 -22.89 -5.62
C THR A 396 -5.37 -21.78 -6.68
N LEU A 397 -4.16 -21.42 -7.12
CA LEU A 397 -3.99 -20.40 -8.15
C LEU A 397 -4.61 -20.81 -9.50
N LEU A 398 -4.54 -22.10 -9.85
CA LEU A 398 -5.16 -22.64 -11.06
C LEU A 398 -6.69 -22.67 -10.95
N GLU A 399 -7.26 -22.96 -9.78
CA GLU A 399 -8.70 -22.92 -9.53
C GLU A 399 -9.27 -21.50 -9.65
N HIS A 400 -8.48 -20.49 -9.27
CA HIS A 400 -8.85 -19.08 -9.34
C HIS A 400 -8.45 -18.37 -10.66
N ASP A 401 -7.80 -19.08 -11.60
CA ASP A 401 -7.28 -18.53 -12.87
C ASP A 401 -6.31 -17.34 -12.67
N LEU A 402 -5.41 -17.49 -11.70
CA LEU A 402 -4.43 -16.48 -11.30
C LEU A 402 -3.00 -16.83 -11.73
N ALA A 403 -2.77 -18.02 -12.29
CA ALA A 403 -1.46 -18.45 -12.74
C ALA A 403 -1.47 -18.95 -14.18
N HIS A 404 -0.54 -18.43 -14.96
CA HIS A 404 -0.09 -18.99 -16.23
C HIS A 404 0.91 -20.10 -15.97
N TYR A 405 0.91 -21.14 -16.82
CA TYR A 405 1.93 -22.19 -16.78
C TYR A 405 2.33 -22.63 -18.18
N CYS A 406 3.60 -23.00 -18.33
CA CYS A 406 4.20 -23.49 -19.57
C CYS A 406 5.24 -24.57 -19.27
N LEU A 407 5.49 -25.46 -20.24
CA LEU A 407 6.49 -26.52 -20.12
C LEU A 407 7.90 -25.98 -20.40
N ASP A 408 8.04 -25.26 -21.51
CA ASP A 408 9.27 -24.58 -21.88
C ASP A 408 9.33 -23.19 -21.22
N ARG A 409 10.31 -22.39 -21.63
CA ARG A 409 10.40 -20.97 -21.26
C ARG A 409 9.14 -20.22 -21.67
N GLY A 410 8.68 -19.35 -20.78
CA GLY A 410 7.52 -18.49 -21.04
C GLY A 410 7.82 -17.49 -22.16
N PRO A 411 6.79 -16.87 -22.76
CA PRO A 411 6.94 -15.99 -23.92
C PRO A 411 7.74 -14.70 -23.64
N TYR A 412 8.03 -14.39 -22.37
CA TYR A 412 8.87 -13.26 -21.95
C TYR A 412 10.28 -13.69 -21.52
N ASP A 413 10.57 -14.98 -21.47
CA ASP A 413 11.85 -15.53 -20.99
C ASP A 413 12.85 -15.67 -22.15
N THR A 414 13.39 -14.55 -22.65
CA THR A 414 14.36 -14.55 -23.77
C THR A 414 15.79 -14.83 -23.33
N GLU A 415 16.52 -15.61 -24.13
CA GLU A 415 17.94 -15.91 -23.92
C GLU A 415 18.79 -14.75 -24.48
N GLY A 416 19.54 -14.03 -23.63
CA GLY A 416 20.42 -12.95 -24.09
C GLY A 416 19.76 -11.59 -24.38
N GLY A 417 18.54 -11.33 -23.91
CA GLY A 417 17.87 -10.04 -24.07
C GLY A 417 18.48 -8.91 -23.22
N ASP A 418 19.58 -8.31 -23.70
CA ASP A 418 20.23 -7.14 -23.08
C ASP A 418 19.46 -5.83 -23.30
N THR A 419 18.44 -5.83 -24.18
CA THR A 419 17.77 -4.61 -24.62
C THR A 419 16.29 -4.63 -24.27
N PHE A 420 15.82 -3.52 -23.70
CA PHE A 420 14.41 -3.29 -23.37
C PHE A 420 13.66 -2.81 -24.61
N HIS A 421 12.49 -3.41 -24.88
CA HIS A 421 11.62 -3.01 -25.98
C HIS A 421 10.15 -3.03 -25.54
N LEU A 422 9.34 -2.14 -26.12
CA LEU A 422 7.89 -2.23 -26.00
C LEU A 422 7.35 -3.28 -26.99
N LEU A 423 6.17 -3.83 -26.72
CA LEU A 423 5.47 -4.63 -27.73
C LEU A 423 5.16 -3.76 -28.98
N PRO A 424 5.26 -4.28 -30.21
CA PRO A 424 5.26 -3.46 -31.42
C PRO A 424 4.03 -2.55 -31.59
N PHE A 425 2.85 -2.97 -31.15
CA PHE A 425 1.62 -2.16 -31.24
C PHE A 425 1.64 -0.92 -30.33
N MET A 426 2.52 -0.85 -29.33
CA MET A 426 2.68 0.32 -28.47
C MET A 426 3.44 1.45 -29.15
N SER A 427 4.21 1.13 -30.19
CA SER A 427 5.06 2.09 -30.92
C SER A 427 4.47 2.58 -32.23
N GLU A 428 3.39 1.98 -32.73
CA GLU A 428 2.75 2.40 -33.98
C GLU A 428 1.77 3.56 -33.76
N ALA A 429 1.94 4.63 -34.53
CA ALA A 429 0.91 5.65 -34.70
C ALA A 429 -0.18 5.11 -35.64
N VAL A 430 -1.45 5.21 -35.22
CA VAL A 430 -2.58 4.89 -36.11
C VAL A 430 -2.75 6.05 -37.08
N ALA A 431 -2.52 5.83 -38.37
CA ALA A 431 -2.79 6.82 -39.41
C ALA A 431 -4.30 7.01 -39.61
N ASP A 432 -4.71 8.20 -40.05
CA ASP A 432 -6.13 8.51 -40.31
C ASP A 432 -6.73 7.52 -41.33
N GLY A 433 -7.79 6.82 -40.92
CA GLY A 433 -8.52 5.86 -41.76
C GLY A 433 -8.04 4.40 -41.67
N GLU A 434 -6.94 4.10 -40.96
CA GLU A 434 -6.47 2.74 -40.73
C GLU A 434 -7.19 2.07 -39.54
N PRO A 435 -7.49 0.76 -39.60
CA PRO A 435 -8.04 0.03 -38.46
C PRO A 435 -7.06 0.00 -37.28
N ALA A 436 -7.60 0.04 -36.07
CA ALA A 436 -6.83 -0.05 -34.84
C ALA A 436 -6.17 -1.44 -34.71
N LEU A 437 -4.92 -1.46 -34.24
CA LEU A 437 -4.22 -2.72 -33.97
C LEU A 437 -4.80 -3.43 -32.74
N PRO A 438 -4.85 -4.78 -32.76
CA PRO A 438 -5.26 -5.54 -31.60
C PRO A 438 -4.26 -5.35 -30.44
N ARG A 439 -4.80 -5.22 -29.22
CA ARG A 439 -4.00 -5.04 -28.00
C ARG A 439 -4.02 -6.28 -27.13
N PHE A 440 -2.83 -6.81 -26.88
CA PHE A 440 -2.65 -8.06 -26.16
C PHE A 440 -1.31 -8.07 -25.43
N ASN A 441 -1.14 -9.03 -24.53
CA ASN A 441 0.19 -9.42 -24.06
C ASN A 441 0.57 -10.81 -24.63
N LEU A 442 1.82 -11.23 -24.47
CA LEU A 442 2.31 -12.49 -25.05
C LEU A 442 1.77 -13.74 -24.31
N TRP A 443 1.14 -13.56 -23.14
CA TRP A 443 0.35 -14.60 -22.48
C TRP A 443 -1.07 -14.74 -23.08
N HIS A 444 -1.37 -14.04 -24.19
CA HIS A 444 -2.67 -14.01 -24.86
C HIS A 444 -3.79 -13.34 -24.05
N GLU A 445 -3.44 -12.48 -23.09
CA GLU A 445 -4.43 -11.65 -22.37
C GLU A 445 -4.75 -10.40 -23.18
N ALA A 446 -6.04 -10.05 -23.24
CA ALA A 446 -6.50 -8.80 -23.86
C ALA A 446 -6.09 -7.60 -22.98
N VAL A 447 -5.57 -6.54 -23.60
CA VAL A 447 -5.09 -5.36 -22.87
C VAL A 447 -5.91 -4.12 -23.22
N ASN A 448 -6.53 -3.52 -22.21
CA ASN A 448 -7.35 -2.30 -22.36
C ASN A 448 -6.59 -1.01 -22.00
N TYR A 449 -5.26 -1.05 -21.99
CA TYR A 449 -4.44 0.13 -21.71
C TYR A 449 -4.32 1.02 -22.94
N LEU A 450 -4.80 2.26 -22.80
CA LEU A 450 -4.68 3.35 -23.74
C LEU A 450 -3.89 4.47 -23.05
N PRO A 451 -2.65 4.75 -23.45
CA PRO A 451 -1.88 5.80 -22.81
C PRO A 451 -2.56 7.16 -23.07
N PRO A 452 -2.92 7.93 -22.03
CA PRO A 452 -3.40 9.29 -22.19
C PRO A 452 -2.31 10.20 -22.78
N PRO A 453 -2.64 11.41 -23.26
CA PRO A 453 -1.70 12.30 -23.94
C PRO A 453 -0.40 12.55 -23.17
N GLU A 454 -0.47 12.71 -21.84
CA GLU A 454 0.72 12.89 -20.99
C GLU A 454 1.67 11.68 -20.99
N GLN A 455 1.14 10.46 -21.11
CA GLN A 455 1.94 9.21 -21.11
C GLN A 455 2.39 8.81 -22.52
N ALA A 456 1.69 9.25 -23.57
CA ALA A 456 2.02 8.92 -24.96
C ALA A 456 3.44 9.35 -25.36
N ALA A 457 3.90 10.51 -24.89
CA ALA A 457 5.27 10.98 -25.13
C ALA A 457 6.33 10.07 -24.46
N VAL A 458 6.04 9.55 -23.27
CA VAL A 458 6.90 8.60 -22.56
C VAL A 458 7.01 7.30 -23.35
N VAL A 459 5.87 6.77 -23.80
CA VAL A 459 5.80 5.56 -24.64
C VAL A 459 6.60 5.74 -25.93
N ALA A 460 6.45 6.87 -26.63
CA ALA A 460 7.19 7.17 -27.86
C ALA A 460 8.71 7.23 -27.65
N ASN A 461 9.18 7.76 -26.51
CA ASN A 461 10.61 7.77 -26.18
C ASN A 461 11.16 6.38 -25.88
N LEU A 462 10.42 5.59 -25.11
CA LEU A 462 10.78 4.20 -24.83
C LEU A 462 10.84 3.38 -26.12
N ALA A 463 9.89 3.57 -27.04
CA ALA A 463 9.89 2.96 -28.37
C ALA A 463 11.14 3.33 -29.19
N ALA A 464 11.60 4.58 -29.07
CA ALA A 464 12.83 5.06 -29.72
C ALA A 464 14.13 4.66 -28.97
N GLY A 465 14.05 3.85 -27.91
CA GLY A 465 15.20 3.43 -27.10
C GLY A 465 15.83 4.55 -26.27
N ARG A 466 15.12 5.66 -26.04
CA ARG A 466 15.59 6.81 -25.24
C ARG A 466 15.15 6.68 -23.79
N LEU A 467 15.98 7.18 -22.86
CA LEU A 467 15.62 7.29 -21.45
C LEU A 467 14.49 8.32 -21.28
N PRO A 468 13.45 8.04 -20.48
CA PRO A 468 12.36 8.98 -20.24
C PRO A 468 12.82 10.34 -19.68
N SER A 469 13.94 10.36 -18.95
CA SER A 469 14.50 11.53 -18.28
C SER A 469 15.53 12.32 -19.10
N ALA A 470 16.04 11.77 -20.21
CA ALA A 470 17.11 12.38 -21.02
C ALA A 470 16.60 13.04 -22.31
N ALA A 471 15.28 13.08 -22.55
CA ALA A 471 14.68 13.66 -23.73
C ALA A 471 14.61 15.20 -23.64
N ALA A 472 15.78 15.85 -23.51
CA ALA A 472 15.93 17.31 -23.43
C ALA A 472 15.34 18.07 -24.63
N ASP A 473 15.00 17.36 -25.71
CA ASP A 473 14.48 17.93 -26.95
C ASP A 473 12.93 17.95 -27.03
N LEU A 474 12.22 17.49 -25.99
CA LEU A 474 10.74 17.50 -25.94
C LEU A 474 10.20 18.70 -25.18
N THR A 475 9.28 19.42 -25.82
CA THR A 475 8.53 20.53 -25.25
C THR A 475 7.04 20.20 -25.22
N PRO A 476 6.44 19.98 -24.03
CA PRO A 476 7.04 19.95 -22.70
C PRO A 476 7.71 18.60 -22.36
N ALA A 477 8.69 18.62 -21.45
CA ALA A 477 9.29 17.40 -20.90
C ALA A 477 8.26 16.62 -20.06
N PRO A 478 8.25 15.27 -20.11
CA PRO A 478 7.31 14.46 -19.33
C PRO A 478 7.55 14.63 -17.83
N GLN A 479 6.47 14.67 -17.03
CA GLN A 479 6.62 14.74 -15.59
C GLN A 479 7.13 13.40 -15.05
N PRO A 480 7.99 13.39 -14.01
CA PRO A 480 8.50 12.15 -13.43
C PRO A 480 7.41 11.22 -12.89
N ALA A 481 6.29 11.77 -12.43
CA ALA A 481 5.12 11.00 -12.01
C ALA A 481 4.52 10.20 -13.19
N ASP A 482 4.34 10.84 -14.35
CA ASP A 482 3.81 10.21 -15.56
C ASP A 482 4.73 9.09 -16.04
N VAL A 483 6.05 9.28 -15.97
CA VAL A 483 7.03 8.25 -16.31
C VAL A 483 6.91 7.05 -15.37
N ALA A 484 6.85 7.29 -14.06
CA ALA A 484 6.75 6.23 -13.07
C ALA A 484 5.46 5.43 -13.21
N GLU A 485 4.34 6.12 -13.40
CA GLU A 485 3.05 5.49 -13.64
C GLU A 485 3.06 4.69 -14.95
N THR A 486 3.58 5.27 -16.04
CA THR A 486 3.69 4.59 -17.34
C THR A 486 4.48 3.29 -17.21
N LEU A 487 5.67 3.32 -16.58
CA LEU A 487 6.49 2.13 -16.38
C LEU A 487 5.78 1.09 -15.50
N ALA A 488 5.07 1.51 -14.45
CA ALA A 488 4.30 0.61 -13.61
C ALA A 488 3.15 -0.07 -14.37
N LEU A 489 2.43 0.68 -15.22
CA LEU A 489 1.37 0.15 -16.08
C LEU A 489 1.93 -0.79 -17.15
N LEU A 490 3.04 -0.45 -17.79
CA LEU A 490 3.72 -1.31 -18.76
C LEU A 490 4.08 -2.68 -18.13
N LYS A 491 4.59 -2.69 -16.89
CA LYS A 491 4.83 -3.94 -16.15
C LYS A 491 3.52 -4.66 -15.80
N ARG A 492 2.53 -3.95 -15.26
CA ARG A 492 1.22 -4.53 -14.84
C ARG A 492 0.50 -5.23 -15.99
N TYR A 493 0.53 -4.64 -17.19
CA TYR A 493 -0.11 -5.18 -18.39
C TYR A 493 0.81 -6.08 -19.23
N ALA A 494 2.07 -6.30 -18.81
CA ALA A 494 3.05 -7.10 -19.55
C ALA A 494 3.33 -6.59 -20.99
N LEU A 495 3.52 -5.28 -21.14
CA LEU A 495 3.62 -4.61 -22.45
C LEU A 495 5.06 -4.42 -22.95
N THR A 496 6.00 -5.16 -22.38
CA THR A 496 7.45 -5.00 -22.63
C THR A 496 8.13 -6.34 -22.83
N GLN A 497 9.13 -6.38 -23.70
CA GLN A 497 10.10 -7.46 -23.82
C GLN A 497 11.48 -6.99 -23.33
N GLY A 498 12.33 -7.96 -23.01
CA GLY A 498 13.65 -7.73 -22.42
C GLY A 498 13.74 -8.39 -21.05
N GLY A 499 14.87 -9.04 -20.78
CA GLY A 499 15.06 -9.79 -19.54
C GLY A 499 15.07 -8.87 -18.31
N PRO A 500 15.03 -9.44 -17.10
CA PRO A 500 15.11 -8.68 -15.84
C PRO A 500 16.33 -7.74 -15.75
N LYS A 501 17.42 -8.08 -16.45
CA LYS A 501 18.61 -7.23 -16.61
C LYS A 501 18.32 -5.95 -17.38
N ALA A 502 17.76 -6.05 -18.59
CA ALA A 502 17.41 -4.90 -19.40
C ALA A 502 16.46 -3.93 -18.67
N TRP A 503 15.49 -4.48 -17.93
CA TRP A 503 14.58 -3.72 -17.08
C TRP A 503 15.31 -2.98 -15.95
N ALA A 504 16.20 -3.67 -15.22
CA ALA A 504 16.98 -3.02 -14.17
C ALA A 504 17.91 -1.94 -14.74
N ASP A 505 18.57 -2.19 -15.87
CA ASP A 505 19.47 -1.23 -16.50
C ASP A 505 18.72 0.03 -16.97
N LEU A 506 17.51 -0.12 -17.54
CA LEU A 506 16.63 1.01 -17.88
C LEU A 506 16.30 1.85 -16.65
N LEU A 507 15.82 1.20 -15.58
CA LEU A 507 15.41 1.87 -14.35
C LEU A 507 16.60 2.55 -13.66
N ARG A 508 17.76 1.89 -13.61
CA ARG A 508 18.98 2.43 -13.00
C ARG A 508 19.46 3.67 -13.73
N ARG A 509 19.57 3.62 -15.06
CA ARG A 509 19.95 4.78 -15.86
C ARG A 509 18.97 5.94 -15.71
N THR A 510 17.68 5.64 -15.59
CA THR A 510 16.64 6.67 -15.37
C THR A 510 16.79 7.34 -14.01
N LEU A 511 17.05 6.56 -12.95
CA LEU A 511 17.33 7.04 -11.59
C LEU A 511 18.61 7.89 -11.53
N GLU A 512 19.67 7.52 -12.27
CA GLU A 512 20.94 8.27 -12.29
C GLU A 512 20.86 9.58 -13.07
N ALA A 513 20.10 9.63 -14.17
CA ALA A 513 20.08 10.77 -15.08
C ALA A 513 19.38 12.03 -14.54
N ALA A 514 18.52 11.92 -13.52
CA ALA A 514 17.66 13.04 -13.10
C ALA A 514 17.47 13.16 -11.57
N GLY A 515 18.37 12.58 -10.79
CA GLY A 515 18.44 12.78 -9.34
C GLY A 515 17.12 12.46 -8.60
N GLU A 516 16.67 13.38 -7.74
CA GLU A 516 15.51 13.18 -6.86
C GLU A 516 14.16 13.06 -7.59
N ALA A 517 14.08 13.52 -8.84
CA ALA A 517 12.83 13.57 -9.60
C ALA A 517 12.24 12.17 -9.86
N TYR A 518 13.09 11.14 -10.03
CA TYR A 518 12.68 9.79 -10.41
C TYR A 518 12.77 8.76 -9.28
N MET A 519 12.86 9.21 -8.02
CA MET A 519 12.78 8.34 -6.85
C MET A 519 11.64 7.30 -6.87
N PRO A 520 10.45 7.56 -7.49
CA PRO A 520 9.39 6.55 -7.59
C PRO A 520 9.74 5.24 -8.29
N LEU A 521 10.88 5.18 -8.98
CA LEU A 521 11.33 3.99 -9.68
C LEU A 521 12.15 3.04 -8.78
N ALA A 522 12.49 3.45 -7.56
CA ALA A 522 13.38 2.67 -6.68
C ALA A 522 12.77 1.31 -6.29
N GLY A 523 11.48 1.25 -5.98
CA GLY A 523 10.78 0.00 -5.68
C GLY A 523 10.69 -0.93 -6.89
N MET A 524 10.43 -0.37 -8.08
CA MET A 524 10.44 -1.15 -9.33
C MET A 524 11.84 -1.68 -9.64
N TYR A 525 12.87 -0.88 -9.41
CA TYR A 525 14.27 -1.28 -9.57
C TYR A 525 14.63 -2.44 -8.64
N ALA A 526 14.25 -2.34 -7.37
CA ALA A 526 14.46 -3.41 -6.41
C ALA A 526 13.75 -4.70 -6.81
N SER A 527 12.53 -4.62 -7.34
CA SER A 527 11.82 -5.78 -7.88
C SER A 527 12.53 -6.38 -9.11
N ALA A 528 13.09 -5.57 -10.01
CA ALA A 528 13.82 -6.07 -11.17
C ALA A 528 15.11 -6.81 -10.75
N ARG A 529 15.82 -6.28 -9.75
CA ARG A 529 17.01 -6.92 -9.14
C ARG A 529 16.65 -8.20 -8.40
N ALA A 530 15.52 -8.24 -7.70
CA ALA A 530 15.01 -9.46 -7.06
C ALA A 530 14.75 -10.57 -8.09
N CYS A 531 14.12 -10.24 -9.22
CA CYS A 531 13.87 -11.20 -10.31
C CYS A 531 15.17 -11.79 -10.88
N GLN A 532 16.24 -11.00 -11.03
CA GLN A 532 17.56 -11.49 -11.47
C GLN A 532 18.16 -12.52 -10.49
N SER A 533 18.00 -12.30 -9.18
CA SER A 533 18.45 -13.24 -8.14
C SER A 533 17.65 -14.55 -8.16
N LEU A 534 16.33 -14.48 -8.32
CA LEU A 534 15.47 -15.66 -8.39
C LEU A 534 15.78 -16.56 -9.59
N ASN A 535 16.06 -15.98 -10.76
CA ASN A 535 16.37 -16.71 -11.98
C ASN A 535 17.74 -17.41 -11.98
N SER A 536 18.71 -16.86 -11.26
CA SER A 536 20.08 -17.39 -11.20
C SER A 536 20.26 -18.51 -10.16
N ARG A 537 19.20 -18.92 -9.46
CA ARG A 537 19.25 -19.78 -8.26
C ARG A 537 20.16 -19.20 -7.16
N VAL A 538 20.51 -17.92 -7.22
CA VAL A 538 21.30 -17.21 -6.21
C VAL A 538 20.37 -16.85 -5.04
N LEU A 539 19.83 -17.89 -4.41
CA LEU A 539 19.41 -17.86 -3.02
C LEU A 539 20.62 -18.05 -2.08
N GLN A 540 21.80 -18.33 -2.64
CA GLN A 540 23.07 -18.42 -1.92
C GLN A 540 24.21 -17.79 -2.76
N ALA A 541 24.56 -16.54 -2.46
CA ALA A 541 25.91 -15.97 -2.50
C ALA A 541 25.82 -14.43 -2.41
N SER A 542 26.20 -13.88 -1.24
CA SER A 542 26.55 -12.47 -1.10
C SER A 542 27.82 -12.22 -1.93
N GLY A 543 27.66 -11.91 -3.23
CA GLY A 543 28.78 -11.72 -4.18
C GLY A 543 29.63 -10.47 -3.94
N HIS A 544 29.39 -9.74 -2.84
CA HIS A 544 30.15 -8.57 -2.46
C HIS A 544 31.45 -8.95 -1.73
N GLN A 545 32.45 -8.08 -1.80
CA GLN A 545 33.71 -8.28 -1.11
C GLN A 545 33.55 -8.01 0.38
N SER A 546 33.63 -9.05 1.22
CA SER A 546 33.46 -8.96 2.68
C SER A 546 34.74 -8.59 3.44
N ASN A 547 35.93 -8.76 2.85
CA ASN A 547 37.19 -8.34 3.48
C ASN A 547 37.79 -7.13 2.76
N PRO A 548 38.19 -6.06 3.48
CA PRO A 548 38.80 -4.90 2.85
C PRO A 548 40.17 -5.27 2.25
N PRO A 549 40.52 -4.76 1.05
CA PRO A 549 41.89 -4.81 0.56
C PRO A 549 42.88 -4.25 1.58
N ALA A 550 44.08 -4.81 1.66
CA ALA A 550 45.12 -4.37 2.61
C ALA A 550 45.43 -2.86 2.48
N SER A 551 45.29 -2.30 1.27
CA SER A 551 45.51 -0.88 0.97
C SER A 551 44.50 0.07 1.64
N ILE A 552 43.32 -0.42 2.07
CA ILE A 552 42.28 0.39 2.71
C ILE A 552 41.99 -0.02 4.16
N ALA A 553 42.75 -0.95 4.73
CA ALA A 553 42.46 -1.50 6.06
C ALA A 553 42.43 -0.43 7.18
N ALA A 554 43.38 0.51 7.17
CA ALA A 554 43.44 1.60 8.15
C ALA A 554 42.23 2.55 8.09
N PRO A 555 41.85 3.12 6.92
CA PRO A 555 40.65 3.96 6.83
C PRO A 555 39.35 3.18 7.13
N VAL A 556 39.26 1.88 6.81
CA VAL A 556 38.11 1.03 7.19
C VAL A 556 38.00 0.89 8.71
N LYS A 557 39.12 0.68 9.42
CA LYS A 557 39.12 0.65 10.89
C LYS A 557 38.62 1.97 11.47
N ARG A 558 39.11 3.10 10.97
CA ARG A 558 38.67 4.45 11.39
C ARG A 558 37.18 4.67 11.12
N MET A 559 36.68 4.23 9.96
CA MET A 559 35.26 4.29 9.61
C MET A 559 34.39 3.54 10.63
N HIS A 560 34.76 2.31 11.00
CA HIS A 560 34.02 1.54 12.00
C HIS A 560 34.09 2.16 13.40
N GLU A 561 35.25 2.68 13.82
CA GLU A 561 35.41 3.41 15.09
C GLU A 561 34.46 4.62 15.18
N LEU A 562 34.36 5.40 14.10
CA LEU A 562 33.46 6.55 14.01
C LEU A 562 31.99 6.12 14.08
N MET A 563 31.62 5.00 13.46
CA MET A 563 30.25 4.47 13.52
C MET A 563 29.87 3.99 14.93
N VAL A 564 30.79 3.32 15.64
CA VAL A 564 30.60 2.95 17.06
C VAL A 564 30.41 4.20 17.94
N GLN A 565 31.15 5.27 17.65
CA GLN A 565 31.02 6.57 18.32
C GLN A 565 29.79 7.37 17.88
N LYS A 566 29.04 6.90 16.88
CA LYS A 566 27.93 7.62 16.22
C LYS A 566 28.34 8.98 15.64
N ALA A 567 29.61 9.12 15.26
CA ALA A 567 30.17 10.32 14.66
C ALA A 567 29.89 10.34 13.14
N TYR A 568 28.61 10.37 12.76
CA TYR A 568 28.16 10.20 11.37
C TYR A 568 28.71 11.25 10.39
N LEU A 569 28.85 12.50 10.85
CA LEU A 569 29.42 13.59 10.03
C LEU A 569 30.90 13.37 9.70
N GLU A 570 31.66 12.76 10.60
CA GLU A 570 33.06 12.40 10.37
C GLU A 570 33.18 11.08 9.59
N ALA A 571 32.25 10.14 9.78
CA ALA A 571 32.23 8.86 9.09
C ALA A 571 31.93 9.03 7.59
N GLU A 572 31.03 9.95 7.22
CA GLU A 572 30.59 10.17 5.84
C GLU A 572 31.74 10.45 4.85
N PRO A 573 32.65 11.43 5.07
CA PRO A 573 33.74 11.69 4.14
C PRO A 573 34.71 10.50 4.02
N VAL A 574 34.96 9.75 5.11
CA VAL A 574 35.80 8.55 5.09
C VAL A 574 35.15 7.45 4.25
N ALA A 575 33.86 7.19 4.47
CA ALA A 575 33.10 6.21 3.69
C ALA A 575 33.05 6.60 2.21
N ARG A 576 32.80 7.87 1.88
CA ARG A 576 32.81 8.39 0.51
C ARG A 576 34.18 8.25 -0.18
N GLN A 577 35.28 8.37 0.57
CA GLN A 577 36.61 8.10 0.03
C GLN A 577 36.79 6.61 -0.25
N LEU A 578 36.35 5.75 0.67
CA LEU A 578 36.44 4.29 0.54
C LEU A 578 35.64 3.76 -0.65
N THR A 579 34.43 4.29 -0.91
CA THR A 579 33.63 3.89 -2.08
C THR A 579 34.29 4.24 -3.42
N LYS A 580 35.16 5.26 -3.46
CA LYS A 580 35.98 5.58 -4.64
C LYS A 580 37.19 4.66 -4.77
N LEU A 581 37.86 4.35 -3.65
CA LEU A 581 39.06 3.50 -3.63
C LEU A 581 38.75 2.02 -3.85
N SER A 582 37.59 1.55 -3.38
CA SER A 582 37.13 0.18 -3.55
C SER A 582 35.61 0.16 -3.79
N PRO A 583 35.16 0.42 -5.03
CA PRO A 583 33.73 0.48 -5.36
C PRO A 583 32.94 -0.81 -5.08
N ARG A 584 33.63 -1.96 -4.95
CA ARG A 584 33.02 -3.26 -4.64
C ARG A 584 32.99 -3.60 -3.14
N PHE A 585 33.59 -2.77 -2.28
CA PHE A 585 33.59 -2.98 -0.83
C PHE A 585 32.27 -2.47 -0.25
N TRP A 586 31.38 -3.41 0.08
CA TRP A 586 29.99 -3.13 0.41
C TRP A 586 29.83 -2.33 1.72
N ASP A 587 30.62 -2.62 2.74
CA ASP A 587 30.53 -1.95 4.06
C ASP A 587 30.73 -0.43 3.95
N ALA A 588 31.56 0.04 3.00
CA ALA A 588 31.74 1.47 2.78
C ALA A 588 30.46 2.13 2.23
N TRP A 589 29.69 1.43 1.40
CA TRP A 589 28.40 1.91 0.91
C TRP A 589 27.34 1.87 2.00
N GLU A 590 27.31 0.83 2.84
CA GLU A 590 26.43 0.77 4.00
C GLU A 590 26.70 1.96 4.93
N VAL A 591 27.95 2.16 5.36
CA VAL A 591 28.30 3.25 6.26
C VAL A 591 28.01 4.62 5.64
N LEU A 592 28.29 4.81 4.34
CA LEU A 592 27.93 6.05 3.64
C LEU A 592 26.42 6.29 3.69
N THR A 593 25.62 5.26 3.40
CA THR A 593 24.16 5.33 3.40
C THR A 593 23.63 5.63 4.80
N VAL A 594 24.07 4.89 5.81
CA VAL A 594 23.64 5.06 7.21
C VAL A 594 24.07 6.42 7.76
N ALA A 595 25.26 6.90 7.42
CA ALA A 595 25.71 8.24 7.83
C ALA A 595 24.86 9.35 7.20
N LEU A 596 24.53 9.24 5.91
CA LEU A 596 23.65 10.19 5.22
C LEU A 596 22.22 10.13 5.79
N PHE A 597 21.67 8.93 5.98
CA PHE A 597 20.36 8.70 6.62
C PHE A 597 20.28 9.28 8.04
N SER A 598 21.30 9.01 8.87
CA SER A 598 21.35 9.45 10.27
C SER A 598 21.59 10.96 10.41
N THR A 599 22.12 11.59 9.37
CA THR A 599 22.24 13.05 9.26
C THR A 599 21.12 13.67 8.43
N PHE A 600 20.04 12.90 8.19
CA PHE A 600 18.83 13.28 7.46
C PHE A 600 19.05 13.84 6.04
N ARG A 601 20.16 13.44 5.42
CA ARG A 601 20.46 13.68 3.99
C ARG A 601 19.95 12.50 3.15
N SER A 602 18.73 12.04 3.42
CA SER A 602 18.09 10.86 2.81
C SER A 602 18.05 10.90 1.29
N PRO A 603 17.81 12.05 0.63
CA PRO A 603 17.88 12.12 -0.82
C PRO A 603 19.25 11.71 -1.38
N GLN A 604 20.33 12.08 -0.69
CA GLN A 604 21.70 11.68 -1.05
C GLN A 604 21.99 10.22 -0.67
N ALA A 605 21.25 9.64 0.28
CA ALA A 605 21.42 8.26 0.74
C ALA A 605 20.84 7.23 -0.25
N LEU A 606 19.91 7.64 -1.13
CA LEU A 606 19.23 6.71 -2.03
C LEU A 606 20.17 6.03 -3.02
N LEU A 607 21.04 6.78 -3.72
CA LEU A 607 21.96 6.19 -4.70
C LEU A 607 22.98 5.21 -4.05
N PRO A 608 23.61 5.55 -2.91
CA PRO A 608 24.38 4.58 -2.13
C PRO A 608 23.58 3.31 -1.75
N ALA A 609 22.34 3.45 -1.28
CA ALA A 609 21.48 2.30 -0.95
C ALA A 609 21.18 1.41 -2.16
N LEU A 610 20.88 2.01 -3.32
CA LEU A 610 20.66 1.27 -4.57
C LEU A 610 21.95 0.58 -5.03
N THR A 611 23.11 1.16 -4.76
CA THR A 611 24.42 0.57 -5.10
C THR A 611 24.73 -0.64 -4.21
N MET A 612 24.33 -0.62 -2.94
CA MET A 612 24.39 -1.82 -2.08
C MET A 612 23.60 -2.98 -2.69
N LEU A 613 22.41 -2.70 -3.20
CA LEU A 613 21.56 -3.68 -3.89
C LEU A 613 22.18 -4.17 -5.22
N ASP A 614 22.98 -3.35 -5.89
CA ASP A 614 23.71 -3.75 -7.10
C ASP A 614 24.82 -4.75 -6.78
N LEU A 615 25.52 -4.52 -5.67
CA LEU A 615 26.61 -5.38 -5.21
C LEU A 615 26.10 -6.69 -4.60
N ALA A 616 24.95 -6.66 -3.91
CA ALA A 616 24.40 -7.81 -3.21
C ALA A 616 22.85 -7.84 -3.27
N PRO A 617 22.24 -8.22 -4.42
CA PRO A 617 20.79 -8.21 -4.59
C PRO A 617 20.02 -9.22 -3.72
N ALA A 618 20.71 -10.24 -3.22
CA ALA A 618 20.18 -11.29 -2.34
C ALA A 618 20.57 -11.09 -0.86
N ASP A 619 21.21 -9.97 -0.51
CA ASP A 619 21.53 -9.64 0.87
C ASP A 619 20.36 -8.90 1.55
N PRO A 620 19.77 -9.44 2.64
CA PRO A 620 18.65 -8.79 3.33
C PRO A 620 18.97 -7.37 3.82
N GLN A 621 20.21 -7.12 4.23
CA GLN A 621 20.63 -5.84 4.79
C GLN A 621 20.57 -4.71 3.76
N SER A 622 20.90 -4.99 2.50
CA SER A 622 20.73 -4.06 1.38
C SER A 622 19.27 -3.61 1.20
N HIS A 623 18.31 -4.52 1.40
CA HIS A 623 16.88 -4.19 1.36
C HIS A 623 16.42 -3.44 2.61
N ILE A 624 16.89 -3.83 3.81
CA ILE A 624 16.58 -3.12 5.08
C ILE A 624 17.00 -1.65 4.99
N VAL A 625 18.23 -1.38 4.55
CA VAL A 625 18.76 -0.03 4.43
C VAL A 625 18.00 0.78 3.38
N LEU A 626 17.70 0.19 2.21
CA LEU A 626 16.90 0.85 1.18
C LEU A 626 15.47 1.15 1.67
N ALA A 627 14.83 0.22 2.39
CA ALA A 627 13.51 0.44 2.96
C ALA A 627 13.51 1.57 4.01
N ALA A 628 14.55 1.67 4.84
CA ALA A 628 14.69 2.75 5.80
C ALA A 628 14.83 4.13 5.10
N VAL A 629 15.67 4.21 4.06
CA VAL A 629 15.84 5.44 3.25
C VAL A 629 14.52 5.84 2.58
N LEU A 630 13.83 4.89 1.94
CA LEU A 630 12.53 5.14 1.30
C LEU A 630 11.46 5.58 2.30
N THR A 631 11.45 5.00 3.51
CA THR A 631 10.54 5.41 4.58
C THR A 631 10.78 6.86 5.01
N GLN A 632 12.04 7.26 5.19
CA GLN A 632 12.40 8.64 5.57
C GLN A 632 12.10 9.65 4.44
N LEU A 633 12.12 9.21 3.18
CA LEU A 633 11.69 9.97 2.00
C LEU A 633 10.16 10.03 1.84
N GLY A 634 9.37 9.39 2.71
CA GLY A 634 7.91 9.32 2.58
C GLY A 634 7.42 8.39 1.46
N ARG A 635 8.30 7.55 0.90
CA ARG A 635 8.03 6.57 -0.17
C ARG A 635 7.67 5.21 0.42
N THR A 636 6.70 5.24 1.31
CA THR A 636 6.32 4.15 2.19
C THR A 636 5.77 2.94 1.46
N SER A 637 4.95 3.12 0.40
CA SER A 637 4.49 1.99 -0.43
C SER A 637 5.65 1.19 -1.06
N GLU A 638 6.68 1.88 -1.54
CA GLU A 638 7.89 1.22 -2.07
C GLU A 638 8.73 0.61 -0.96
N ALA A 639 8.88 1.31 0.17
CA ALA A 639 9.57 0.81 1.35
C ALA A 639 8.95 -0.51 1.85
N ILE A 640 7.62 -0.64 1.86
CA ILE A 640 6.91 -1.87 2.20
C ILE A 640 7.27 -3.00 1.24
N GLY A 641 7.31 -2.73 -0.07
CA GLY A 641 7.71 -3.72 -1.08
C GLY A 641 9.14 -4.21 -0.89
N VAL A 642 10.08 -3.29 -0.67
CA VAL A 642 11.50 -3.61 -0.41
C VAL A 642 11.68 -4.35 0.93
N ALA A 643 11.00 -3.92 1.99
CA ALA A 643 11.08 -4.57 3.29
C ALA A 643 10.50 -5.99 3.29
N ARG A 644 9.43 -6.25 2.52
CA ARG A 644 8.93 -7.62 2.30
C ARG A 644 9.97 -8.50 1.63
N ARG A 645 10.70 -7.96 0.66
CA ARG A 645 11.80 -8.70 0.04
C ARG A 645 12.91 -9.04 1.03
N ALA A 646 13.20 -8.17 1.99
CA ALA A 646 14.12 -8.48 3.08
C ALA A 646 13.65 -9.68 3.92
N ILE A 647 12.35 -9.76 4.26
CA ILE A 647 11.76 -10.90 4.98
C ILE A 647 11.79 -12.18 4.13
N GLU A 648 11.55 -12.10 2.82
CA GLU A 648 11.67 -13.26 1.93
C GLU A 648 13.11 -13.82 1.90
N LEU A 649 14.11 -12.94 1.98
CA LEU A 649 15.52 -13.29 1.99
C LEU A 649 16.02 -13.76 3.36
N ASP A 650 15.44 -13.28 4.47
CA ASP A 650 15.71 -13.79 5.81
C ASP A 650 14.50 -13.62 6.73
N PRO A 651 13.60 -14.61 6.79
CA PRO A 651 12.37 -14.52 7.59
C PRO A 651 12.60 -14.73 9.09
N ARG A 652 13.81 -15.13 9.51
CA ARG A 652 14.16 -15.38 10.92
C ARG A 652 15.00 -14.25 11.53
N SER A 653 15.26 -13.19 10.78
CA SER A 653 15.90 -11.99 11.30
C SER A 653 14.89 -11.05 11.94
N ALA A 654 15.11 -10.67 13.19
CA ALA A 654 14.30 -9.63 13.83
C ALA A 654 14.38 -8.28 13.07
N GLU A 655 15.52 -8.00 12.43
CA GLU A 655 15.74 -6.75 11.69
C GLU A 655 14.87 -6.66 10.43
N THR A 656 14.65 -7.76 9.71
CA THR A 656 13.81 -7.75 8.48
C THR A 656 12.34 -7.47 8.82
N HIS A 657 11.84 -8.08 9.91
CA HIS A 657 10.50 -7.79 10.44
C HIS A 657 10.39 -6.36 10.98
N SER A 658 11.41 -5.86 11.70
CA SER A 658 11.41 -4.48 12.19
C SER A 658 11.43 -3.46 11.05
N ALA A 659 12.13 -3.74 9.94
CA ALA A 659 12.17 -2.85 8.78
C ALA A 659 10.80 -2.73 8.09
N LEU A 660 10.08 -3.86 7.95
CA LEU A 660 8.71 -3.82 7.45
C LEU A 660 7.78 -3.09 8.41
N ALA A 661 7.96 -3.29 9.73
CA ALA A 661 7.16 -2.63 10.73
C ALA A 661 7.32 -1.09 10.70
N ASP A 662 8.52 -0.58 10.48
CA ASP A 662 8.76 0.87 10.31
C ASP A 662 8.00 1.43 9.10
N ALA A 663 8.12 0.77 7.95
CA ALA A 663 7.48 1.22 6.72
C ALA A 663 5.94 1.19 6.84
N LEU A 664 5.40 0.18 7.52
CA LEU A 664 3.96 0.08 7.83
C LEU A 664 3.51 1.14 8.84
N ALA A 665 4.31 1.41 9.89
CA ALA A 665 4.01 2.43 10.89
C ALA A 665 4.02 3.84 10.29
N ALA A 666 4.89 4.11 9.32
CA ALA A 666 4.90 5.37 8.57
C ALA A 666 3.61 5.59 7.74
N GLU A 667 2.97 4.52 7.26
CA GLU A 667 1.61 4.52 6.65
C GLU A 667 0.48 4.47 7.68
N ARG A 668 0.80 4.43 8.98
CA ARG A 668 -0.17 4.27 10.09
C ARG A 668 -0.96 2.97 10.06
N ARG A 669 -0.44 1.93 9.38
CA ARG A 669 -0.97 0.56 9.39
C ARG A 669 -0.54 -0.15 10.67
N TYR A 670 -0.99 0.39 11.80
CA TYR A 670 -0.47 0.07 13.13
C TYR A 670 -0.63 -1.41 13.50
N LYS A 671 -1.73 -2.06 13.11
CA LYS A 671 -1.95 -3.49 13.41
C LYS A 671 -0.98 -4.41 12.67
N GLU A 672 -0.68 -4.13 11.40
CA GLU A 672 0.32 -4.91 10.67
C GLU A 672 1.74 -4.63 11.18
N ALA A 673 2.04 -3.37 11.52
CA ALA A 673 3.31 -2.99 12.12
C ALA A 673 3.50 -3.65 13.51
N GLU A 674 2.44 -3.73 14.30
CA GLU A 674 2.40 -4.43 15.59
C GLU A 674 2.74 -5.93 15.40
N ALA A 675 2.06 -6.61 14.48
CA ALA A 675 2.30 -8.03 14.19
C ALA A 675 3.75 -8.30 13.73
N CYS A 676 4.31 -7.42 12.89
CA CYS A 676 5.71 -7.52 12.46
C CYS A 676 6.68 -7.33 13.64
N ASN A 677 6.49 -6.31 14.48
CA ASN A 677 7.34 -6.11 15.66
C ASN A 677 7.19 -7.22 16.70
N GLN A 678 5.98 -7.77 16.90
CA GLN A 678 5.77 -8.93 17.77
C GLN A 678 6.53 -10.16 17.24
N THR A 679 6.53 -10.37 15.92
CA THR A 679 7.34 -11.42 15.30
C THR A 679 8.83 -11.17 15.50
N ALA A 680 9.29 -9.92 15.33
CA ALA A 680 10.68 -9.54 15.62
C ALA A 680 11.07 -9.84 17.08
N LEU A 681 10.19 -9.58 18.05
CA LEU A 681 10.43 -9.89 19.46
C LEU A 681 10.30 -11.38 19.81
N ALA A 682 9.55 -12.15 19.02
CA ALA A 682 9.55 -13.60 19.15
C ALA A 682 10.88 -14.21 18.70
N LEU A 683 11.55 -13.59 17.72
CA LEU A 683 12.87 -13.98 17.20
C LEU A 683 14.01 -13.48 18.10
N ASP A 684 13.97 -12.21 18.53
CA ASP A 684 14.89 -11.61 19.50
C ASP A 684 14.10 -10.82 20.56
N PRO A 685 13.88 -11.41 21.76
CA PRO A 685 13.13 -10.77 22.85
C PRO A 685 13.72 -9.45 23.36
N THR A 686 14.98 -9.15 23.02
CA THR A 686 15.71 -7.94 23.40
C THR A 686 15.84 -6.95 22.25
N HIS A 687 15.26 -7.22 21.08
CA HIS A 687 15.45 -6.39 19.90
C HIS A 687 15.00 -4.93 20.16
N ARG A 688 15.99 -4.04 20.32
CA ARG A 688 15.80 -2.67 20.80
C ARG A 688 14.78 -1.88 19.98
N LYS A 689 14.87 -1.99 18.66
CA LYS A 689 14.06 -1.19 17.73
C LYS A 689 12.60 -1.61 17.77
N ALA A 690 12.32 -2.92 17.73
CA ALA A 690 10.96 -3.43 17.88
C ALA A 690 10.32 -3.07 19.24
N LEU A 691 11.07 -3.13 20.35
CA LEU A 691 10.58 -2.69 21.66
C LEU A 691 10.17 -1.21 21.67
N ILE A 692 11.03 -0.33 21.13
CA ILE A 692 10.74 1.11 21.01
C ILE A 692 9.54 1.34 20.10
N ASN A 693 9.50 0.68 18.94
CA ASN A 693 8.44 0.82 17.96
C ASN A 693 7.08 0.38 18.50
N LEU A 694 7.01 -0.76 19.21
CA LEU A 694 5.76 -1.19 19.84
C LEU A 694 5.26 -0.18 20.87
N SER A 695 6.15 0.38 21.70
CA SER A 695 5.72 1.43 22.63
C SER A 695 5.13 2.65 21.90
N LYS A 696 5.72 3.04 20.76
CA LYS A 696 5.20 4.15 19.93
C LYS A 696 3.89 3.80 19.24
N ILE A 697 3.76 2.58 18.71
CA ILE A 697 2.54 2.08 18.07
C ILE A 697 1.40 2.06 19.08
N TYR A 698 1.63 1.55 20.29
CA TYR A 698 0.63 1.53 21.35
C TYR A 698 0.27 2.94 21.84
N ILE A 699 1.23 3.87 21.91
CA ILE A 699 0.95 5.30 22.10
C ILE A 699 0.02 5.81 20.99
N ASP A 700 0.35 5.58 19.73
CA ASP A 700 -0.40 6.12 18.59
C ASP A 700 -1.77 5.46 18.40
N SER A 701 -1.94 4.22 18.87
CA SER A 701 -3.20 3.48 18.85
C SER A 701 -4.06 3.70 20.10
N GLY A 702 -3.52 4.35 21.13
CA GLY A 702 -4.20 4.62 22.40
C GLY A 702 -4.22 3.49 23.42
N GLU A 703 -3.35 2.49 23.26
CA GLU A 703 -3.16 1.37 24.17
C GLU A 703 -2.15 1.74 25.28
N VAL A 704 -2.52 2.69 26.15
CA VAL A 704 -1.59 3.31 27.12
C VAL A 704 -0.91 2.29 28.04
N THR A 705 -1.64 1.30 28.56
CA THR A 705 -1.08 0.25 29.43
C THR A 705 -0.02 -0.60 28.70
N GLN A 706 -0.27 -0.95 27.44
CA GLN A 706 0.68 -1.73 26.64
C GLN A 706 1.91 -0.89 26.27
N ALA A 707 1.72 0.40 25.99
CA ALA A 707 2.83 1.33 25.77
C ALA A 707 3.75 1.38 26.98
N GLU A 708 3.20 1.58 28.19
CA GLU A 708 3.97 1.59 29.44
C GLU A 708 4.75 0.28 29.64
N LEU A 709 4.08 -0.87 29.44
CA LEU A 709 4.70 -2.19 29.56
C LEU A 709 5.90 -2.34 28.62
N MET A 710 5.73 -2.03 27.34
CA MET A 710 6.82 -2.13 26.34
C MET A 710 7.96 -1.16 26.63
N THR A 711 7.63 0.05 27.07
CA THR A 711 8.66 1.02 27.42
C THR A 711 9.46 0.60 28.64
N ARG A 712 8.82 0.12 29.71
CA ARG A 712 9.52 -0.39 30.90
C ARG A 712 10.42 -1.57 30.53
N ARG A 713 9.92 -2.50 29.72
CA ARG A 713 10.71 -3.62 29.20
C ARG A 713 11.91 -3.13 28.37
N THR A 714 11.75 -2.09 27.57
CA THR A 714 12.87 -1.44 26.86
C THR A 714 13.92 -0.91 27.83
N LEU A 715 13.49 -0.21 28.88
CA LEU A 715 14.40 0.40 29.87
C LEU A 715 15.09 -0.64 30.76
N THR A 716 14.50 -1.83 30.98
CA THR A 716 15.18 -2.94 31.64
C THR A 716 16.42 -3.40 30.86
N HIS A 717 16.31 -3.51 29.52
CA HIS A 717 17.43 -3.94 28.68
C HIS A 717 18.36 -2.79 28.27
N TYR A 718 17.80 -1.58 28.12
CA TYR A 718 18.51 -0.38 27.67
C TYR A 718 18.19 0.82 28.58
N PRO A 719 18.75 0.86 29.81
CA PRO A 719 18.41 1.89 30.79
C PRO A 719 18.63 3.32 30.31
N THR A 720 19.59 3.52 29.39
CA THR A 720 19.98 4.83 28.85
C THR A 720 19.30 5.18 27.52
N ALA A 721 18.25 4.46 27.10
CA ALA A 721 17.55 4.74 25.84
C ALA A 721 16.63 5.98 25.97
N PRO A 722 16.98 7.16 25.40
CA PRO A 722 16.24 8.39 25.63
C PRO A 722 14.84 8.37 25.03
N VAL A 723 14.68 7.76 23.84
CA VAL A 723 13.38 7.62 23.17
C VAL A 723 12.41 6.79 24.02
N ALA A 724 12.89 5.69 24.61
CA ALA A 724 12.07 4.88 25.50
C ALA A 724 11.62 5.70 26.71
N ARG A 725 12.53 6.44 27.38
CA ARG A 725 12.15 7.29 28.51
C ARG A 725 11.09 8.33 28.15
N ASN A 726 11.25 9.02 27.02
CA ASN A 726 10.25 9.99 26.57
C ASN A 726 8.91 9.31 26.26
N ASN A 727 8.91 8.12 25.66
CA ASN A 727 7.69 7.35 25.44
C ASN A 727 7.01 6.96 26.77
N LEU A 728 7.78 6.64 27.82
CA LEU A 728 7.23 6.32 29.15
C LEU A 728 6.51 7.53 29.72
N LEU A 729 7.22 8.66 29.78
CA LEU A 729 6.69 9.91 30.31
C LEU A 729 5.47 10.36 29.50
N PHE A 730 5.53 10.22 28.18
CA PHE A 730 4.39 10.50 27.31
C PHE A 730 3.21 9.60 27.68
N ALA A 731 3.34 8.28 27.63
CA ALA A 731 2.26 7.34 27.95
C ALA A 731 1.65 7.58 29.33
N MET A 732 2.48 7.77 30.37
CA MET A 732 2.02 7.97 31.74
C MET A 732 1.14 9.23 31.92
N ASN A 733 1.39 10.31 31.16
CA ASN A 733 0.54 11.50 31.21
C ASN A 733 -0.89 11.26 30.67
N TYR A 734 -1.07 10.29 29.77
CA TYR A 734 -2.39 9.94 29.21
C TYR A 734 -3.09 8.82 29.98
N SER A 735 -2.41 8.21 30.95
CA SER A 735 -2.91 7.10 31.75
C SER A 735 -4.02 7.54 32.69
N ASP A 736 -5.20 6.95 32.56
CA ASP A 736 -6.36 7.16 33.44
C ASP A 736 -6.24 6.42 34.78
N ASP A 737 -5.27 5.49 34.90
CA ASP A 737 -5.02 4.67 36.09
C ASP A 737 -3.88 5.16 37.00
N ARG A 738 -3.02 6.09 36.53
CA ARG A 738 -1.89 6.63 37.31
C ARG A 738 -2.28 7.88 38.08
N THR A 739 -1.75 8.07 39.28
CA THR A 739 -1.88 9.33 40.04
C THR A 739 -0.90 10.39 39.52
N ALA A 740 -1.12 11.67 39.85
CA ALA A 740 -0.22 12.74 39.43
C ALA A 740 1.18 12.58 40.06
N GLU A 741 1.24 12.06 41.28
CA GLU A 741 2.45 11.75 42.04
C GLU A 741 3.25 10.61 41.40
N GLU A 742 2.60 9.54 40.94
CA GLU A 742 3.26 8.45 40.22
C GLU A 742 3.83 8.92 38.87
N VAL A 743 3.09 9.76 38.16
CA VAL A 743 3.58 10.39 36.93
C VAL A 743 4.80 11.26 37.24
N PHE A 744 4.74 12.10 38.26
CA PHE A 744 5.86 12.95 38.66
C PHE A 744 7.08 12.16 39.13
N GLN A 745 6.89 11.01 39.80
CA GLN A 745 8.00 10.16 40.20
C GLN A 745 8.83 9.70 38.98
N ALA A 746 8.19 9.39 37.84
CA ALA A 746 8.92 9.05 36.62
C ALA A 746 9.76 10.23 36.07
N TYR A 747 9.29 11.47 36.25
CA TYR A 747 10.08 12.68 35.92
C TYR A 747 11.28 12.87 36.84
N ARG A 748 11.13 12.56 38.13
CA ARG A 748 12.24 12.59 39.09
C ARG A 748 13.31 11.55 38.77
N ASP A 749 12.89 10.37 38.33
CA ASP A 749 13.81 9.32 37.88
C ASP A 749 14.59 9.77 36.63
N TYR A 750 13.91 10.45 35.70
CA TYR A 750 14.55 11.07 34.54
C TYR A 750 15.62 12.10 34.92
N ASP A 751 15.34 13.00 35.87
CA ASP A 751 16.32 13.97 36.40
C ASP A 751 17.52 13.29 37.07
N THR A 752 17.25 12.27 37.90
CA THR A 752 18.27 11.50 38.62
C THR A 752 19.25 10.85 37.66
N ASP A 753 18.75 10.32 36.54
CA ASP A 753 19.59 9.63 35.59
C ASP A 753 20.30 10.56 34.59
N LEU A 754 19.66 11.66 34.21
CA LEU A 754 20.21 12.58 33.20
C LEU A 754 20.94 13.77 33.81
N CYS A 755 20.28 14.53 34.68
CA CYS A 755 20.73 15.85 35.11
C CYS A 755 21.62 15.80 36.33
N VAL A 756 21.27 15.00 37.35
CA VAL A 756 22.03 14.92 38.60
C VAL A 756 23.52 14.59 38.35
N PRO A 757 23.89 13.64 37.47
CA PRO A 757 25.30 13.34 37.19
C PRO A 757 26.05 14.50 36.52
N LEU A 758 25.33 15.40 35.83
CA LEU A 758 25.90 16.52 35.09
C LEU A 758 26.07 17.79 35.92
N ARG A 759 25.47 17.88 37.11
CA ARG A 759 25.57 19.07 37.97
C ARG A 759 27.01 19.43 38.32
N SER A 760 27.88 18.44 38.48
CA SER A 760 29.31 18.62 38.72
C SER A 760 30.06 19.32 37.57
N THR A 761 29.46 19.34 36.36
CA THR A 761 30.03 19.98 35.16
C THR A 761 29.53 21.41 34.94
N TRP A 762 28.64 21.92 35.80
CA TRP A 762 28.10 23.26 35.66
C TRP A 762 29.19 24.32 35.88
N LYS A 763 29.16 25.35 35.05
CA LYS A 763 30.13 26.46 35.09
C LYS A 763 29.43 27.71 35.64
N PRO A 764 30.14 28.58 36.38
CA PRO A 764 29.61 29.90 36.75
C PRO A 764 29.20 30.70 35.51
N HIS A 765 28.11 31.44 35.61
CA HIS A 765 27.63 32.31 34.53
C HIS A 765 28.35 33.66 34.57
N ALA A 766 28.99 34.04 33.46
CA ALA A 766 29.70 35.32 33.33
C ALA A 766 28.79 36.49 32.89
N ASN A 767 27.49 36.24 32.71
CA ASN A 767 26.51 37.24 32.29
C ASN A 767 26.46 38.42 33.28
N LYS A 768 26.35 39.65 32.76
CA LYS A 768 26.23 40.86 33.59
C LYS A 768 24.90 40.85 34.35
N ARG A 769 24.96 40.98 35.68
CA ARG A 769 23.81 41.13 36.60
C ARG A 769 23.30 42.57 36.63
N ASP A 770 22.51 42.92 35.64
CA ASP A 770 21.93 44.27 35.49
C ASP A 770 20.49 44.11 34.99
N PRO A 771 19.47 44.25 35.85
CA PRO A 771 18.08 44.03 35.47
C PRO A 771 17.57 44.93 34.34
N ALA A 772 18.17 46.11 34.15
CA ALA A 772 17.70 47.13 33.23
C ALA A 772 18.26 46.98 31.80
N ARG A 773 19.32 46.19 31.60
CA ARG A 773 19.96 46.05 30.28
C ARG A 773 19.11 45.30 29.25
N LYS A 774 19.46 45.41 27.98
CA LYS A 774 18.92 44.55 26.92
C LYS A 774 19.22 43.06 27.21
N LEU A 775 18.20 42.20 27.21
CA LEU A 775 18.34 40.77 27.52
C LEU A 775 18.47 39.93 26.26
N LYS A 776 19.39 38.98 26.27
CA LYS A 776 19.55 37.97 25.22
C LYS A 776 18.71 36.74 25.55
N VAL A 777 17.72 36.46 24.71
CA VAL A 777 16.77 35.35 24.89
C VAL A 777 16.99 34.32 23.81
N GLY A 778 17.31 33.08 24.21
CA GLY A 778 17.49 31.96 23.32
C GLY A 778 16.26 31.05 23.34
N TYR A 779 15.66 30.77 22.18
CA TYR A 779 14.58 29.79 22.04
C TYR A 779 15.12 28.50 21.41
N VAL A 780 14.87 27.36 22.05
CA VAL A 780 15.31 26.04 21.58
C VAL A 780 14.10 25.22 21.17
N SER A 781 14.01 24.86 19.89
CA SER A 781 12.87 24.10 19.38
C SER A 781 13.18 23.32 18.11
N PRO A 782 12.64 22.09 17.96
CA PRO A 782 12.57 21.37 16.69
C PRO A 782 11.38 21.81 15.81
N ASP A 783 10.54 22.71 16.31
CA ASP A 783 9.25 23.05 15.70
C ASP A 783 9.28 24.36 14.90
N PHE A 784 10.45 24.93 14.61
CA PHE A 784 10.59 26.11 13.74
C PHE A 784 10.45 25.79 12.24
N ARG A 785 9.35 25.09 11.94
CA ARG A 785 8.92 24.54 10.66
C ARG A 785 7.39 24.50 10.68
N GLN A 786 6.71 23.98 9.67
CA GLN A 786 5.27 23.78 9.69
C GLN A 786 4.85 22.87 10.87
N HIS A 787 4.35 23.50 11.92
CA HIS A 787 3.97 22.83 13.15
C HIS A 787 2.83 23.59 13.84
N SER A 788 1.94 22.84 14.51
CA SER A 788 0.75 23.39 15.18
C SER A 788 1.08 24.35 16.33
N GLY A 789 2.25 24.21 16.96
CA GLY A 789 2.71 25.12 18.03
C GLY A 789 2.95 26.55 17.55
N ASN A 790 3.15 26.77 16.24
CA ASN A 790 3.45 28.10 15.69
C ASN A 790 2.30 29.10 15.86
N TYR A 791 1.06 28.61 15.94
CA TYR A 791 -0.10 29.47 16.22
C TYR A 791 -0.02 30.16 17.59
N PHE A 792 0.83 29.67 18.49
CA PHE A 792 1.00 30.19 19.85
C PHE A 792 2.34 30.92 20.04
N ILE A 793 3.43 30.43 19.44
CA ILE A 793 4.76 31.07 19.62
C ILE A 793 5.02 32.23 18.67
N GLU A 794 4.51 32.16 17.44
CA GLU A 794 4.75 33.20 16.44
C GLU A 794 4.19 34.58 16.85
N PRO A 795 3.00 34.68 17.49
CA PRO A 795 2.51 35.93 18.06
C PRO A 795 3.48 36.61 19.01
N VAL A 796 4.19 35.83 19.83
CA VAL A 796 5.20 36.34 20.77
C VAL A 796 6.39 36.88 20.01
N PHE A 797 6.91 36.14 19.03
CA PHE A 797 8.06 36.57 18.23
C PHE A 797 7.76 37.86 17.45
N ALA A 798 6.55 37.99 16.92
CA ALA A 798 6.12 39.16 16.16
C ALA A 798 5.99 40.44 17.00
N HIS A 799 5.79 40.32 18.32
CA HIS A 799 5.51 41.44 19.22
C HIS A 799 6.57 41.70 20.29
N HIS A 800 7.69 40.96 20.26
CA HIS A 800 8.83 41.24 21.15
C HIS A 800 9.40 42.64 20.92
N ASP A 801 9.61 43.39 22.00
CA ASP A 801 10.31 44.68 22.02
C ASP A 801 11.80 44.46 21.74
N ARG A 802 12.17 44.70 20.48
CA ARG A 802 13.52 44.55 19.95
C ARG A 802 14.55 45.52 20.55
N GLU A 803 14.10 46.59 21.21
CA GLU A 803 15.01 47.50 21.92
C GLU A 803 15.42 46.91 23.27
N ARG A 804 14.55 46.10 23.89
CA ARG A 804 14.73 45.53 25.24
C ARG A 804 15.16 44.06 25.23
N PHE A 805 14.93 43.35 24.13
CA PHE A 805 15.26 41.95 23.95
C PHE A 805 15.98 41.69 22.62
N GLU A 806 17.00 40.82 22.65
CA GLU A 806 17.72 40.29 21.49
C GLU A 806 17.39 38.79 21.41
N LEU A 807 16.94 38.31 20.25
CA LEU A 807 16.39 36.96 20.09
C LEU A 807 17.32 36.06 19.27
N THR A 808 17.64 34.88 19.83
CA THR A 808 18.38 33.83 19.14
C THR A 808 17.53 32.57 19.03
N ALA A 809 17.41 32.02 17.83
CA ALA A 809 16.81 30.70 17.61
C ALA A 809 17.90 29.62 17.59
N TYR A 810 17.77 28.62 18.44
CA TYR A 810 18.50 27.36 18.37
C TYR A 810 17.58 26.33 17.70
N ALA A 811 17.72 26.22 16.38
CA ALA A 811 16.79 25.52 15.52
C ALA A 811 17.22 24.06 15.31
N GLU A 812 16.51 23.14 15.96
CA GLU A 812 16.72 21.69 15.83
C GLU A 812 15.98 21.15 14.61
N LEU A 813 16.37 21.64 13.43
CA LEU A 813 15.73 21.31 12.17
C LEU A 813 16.57 20.30 11.40
N VAL A 814 15.91 19.20 11.08
CA VAL A 814 16.35 18.21 10.10
C VAL A 814 16.39 18.81 8.69
N ALA A 815 15.34 19.54 8.35
CA ALA A 815 15.19 20.26 7.09
C ALA A 815 14.34 21.52 7.34
N GLU A 816 14.65 22.59 6.61
CA GLU A 816 13.81 23.79 6.58
C GLU A 816 12.63 23.55 5.62
N ASP A 817 11.45 24.10 5.93
CA ASP A 817 10.28 24.04 5.05
C ASP A 817 9.76 25.44 4.68
N ALA A 818 8.62 25.51 4.01
CA ALA A 818 8.03 26.78 3.56
C ALA A 818 7.70 27.76 4.71
N THR A 819 7.57 27.28 5.95
CA THR A 819 7.30 28.13 7.13
C THR A 819 8.60 28.68 7.74
N THR A 820 9.70 27.93 7.64
CA THR A 820 10.97 28.27 8.30
C THR A 820 11.50 29.67 7.95
N PRO A 821 11.54 30.11 6.67
CA PRO A 821 12.00 31.46 6.33
C PRO A 821 11.20 32.57 7.02
N ARG A 822 9.88 32.39 7.16
CA ARG A 822 9.00 33.34 7.87
C ARG A 822 9.36 33.44 9.35
N LEU A 823 9.57 32.30 10.01
CA LEU A 823 9.94 32.28 11.43
C LEU A 823 11.34 32.87 11.66
N LYS A 824 12.28 32.55 10.78
CA LYS A 824 13.67 33.03 10.83
C LYS A 824 13.76 34.55 10.82
N ALA A 825 12.85 35.23 10.12
CA ALA A 825 12.81 36.68 10.05
C ALA A 825 12.55 37.38 11.40
N TYR A 826 12.02 36.67 12.41
CA TYR A 826 11.81 37.25 13.74
C TYR A 826 13.03 37.18 14.65
N PHE A 827 14.13 36.52 14.27
CA PHE A 827 15.30 36.33 15.13
C PHE A 827 16.47 37.21 14.69
N ASP A 828 17.21 37.75 15.66
CA ASP A 828 18.49 38.44 15.38
C ASP A 828 19.54 37.42 14.92
N HIS A 829 19.54 36.23 15.52
CA HIS A 829 20.46 35.15 15.22
C HIS A 829 19.74 33.82 15.02
N TRP A 830 20.16 33.04 14.02
CA TRP A 830 19.64 31.71 13.73
C TRP A 830 20.77 30.69 13.76
N VAL A 831 20.71 29.75 14.71
CA VAL A 831 21.74 28.75 14.96
C VAL A 831 21.18 27.36 14.68
N PRO A 832 21.59 26.70 13.56
CA PRO A 832 21.23 25.31 13.30
C PRO A 832 21.90 24.38 14.33
N THR A 833 21.14 23.45 14.93
CA THR A 833 21.65 22.59 16.00
C THR A 833 21.69 21.10 15.68
N ALA A 834 21.11 20.65 14.56
CA ALA A 834 21.02 19.24 14.20
C ALA A 834 22.40 18.51 14.17
N ALA A 835 23.46 19.22 13.80
CA ALA A 835 24.83 18.69 13.75
C ALA A 835 25.57 18.73 15.10
N LEU A 836 24.97 19.31 16.14
CA LEU A 836 25.60 19.51 17.45
C LEU A 836 25.16 18.44 18.44
N THR A 837 26.12 17.92 19.19
CA THR A 837 25.85 17.19 20.44
C THR A 837 25.33 18.17 21.50
N ASP A 838 24.65 17.65 22.52
CA ASP A 838 24.15 18.48 23.63
C ASP A 838 25.27 19.22 24.38
N VAL A 839 26.49 18.64 24.41
CA VAL A 839 27.69 19.29 24.97
C VAL A 839 28.08 20.49 24.12
N GLN A 840 28.21 20.31 22.80
CA GLN A 840 28.57 21.39 21.87
C GLN A 840 27.52 22.50 21.86
N LEU A 841 26.23 22.14 21.90
CA LEU A 841 25.15 23.10 21.99
C LEU A 841 25.21 23.92 23.30
N ALA A 842 25.45 23.26 24.44
CA ALA A 842 25.58 23.95 25.72
C ALA A 842 26.77 24.94 25.75
N GLU A 843 27.92 24.57 25.16
CA GLU A 843 29.07 25.50 25.03
C GLU A 843 28.78 26.65 24.06
N ARG A 844 28.07 26.38 22.95
CA ARG A 844 27.64 27.42 22.00
C ARG A 844 26.72 28.44 22.68
N ILE A 845 25.71 27.99 23.43
CA ILE A 845 24.78 28.86 24.15
C ILE A 845 25.52 29.75 25.16
N ARG A 846 26.53 29.21 25.87
CA ARG A 846 27.38 30.01 26.78
C ARG A 846 28.19 31.05 26.04
N ALA A 847 28.79 30.69 24.90
CA ALA A 847 29.59 31.59 24.09
C ALA A 847 28.74 32.75 23.50
N ASP A 848 27.49 32.48 23.14
CA ASP A 848 26.54 33.50 22.66
C ASP A 848 26.11 34.47 23.80
N GLY A 849 26.34 34.09 25.06
CA GLY A 849 26.03 34.90 26.24
C GLY A 849 24.53 35.03 26.50
N ILE A 850 23.76 33.97 26.23
CA ILE A 850 22.31 33.94 26.46
C ILE A 850 22.00 34.15 27.94
N ASP A 851 21.06 35.04 28.23
CA ASP A 851 20.63 35.38 29.59
C ASP A 851 19.47 34.49 30.03
N ILE A 852 18.51 34.29 29.13
CA ILE A 852 17.34 33.47 29.36
C ILE A 852 17.25 32.45 28.23
N LEU A 853 17.31 31.16 28.58
CA LEU A 853 17.12 30.08 27.63
C LEU A 853 15.74 29.44 27.80
N ILE A 854 14.99 29.37 26.73
CA ILE A 854 13.60 28.91 26.70
C ILE A 854 13.51 27.59 25.94
N ASP A 855 13.11 26.54 26.66
CA ASP A 855 12.69 25.27 26.07
C ASP A 855 11.25 25.40 25.57
N VAL A 856 11.06 25.15 24.28
CA VAL A 856 9.74 25.18 23.62
C VAL A 856 9.28 23.77 23.24
N ALA A 857 10.05 22.73 23.56
CA ALA A 857 9.77 21.36 23.15
C ALA A 857 9.33 20.48 24.33
N GLY A 858 10.01 20.57 25.47
CA GLY A 858 9.87 19.63 26.58
C GLY A 858 10.19 18.20 26.12
N HIS A 859 9.34 17.21 26.45
CA HIS A 859 9.58 15.80 26.08
C HIS A 859 9.10 15.39 24.69
N THR A 860 8.74 16.34 23.82
CA THR A 860 8.39 16.03 22.43
C THR A 860 9.62 15.57 21.64
N ALA A 861 9.39 14.97 20.47
CA ALA A 861 10.46 14.45 19.62
C ALA A 861 11.41 15.56 19.15
N GLY A 862 12.72 15.30 19.18
CA GLY A 862 13.73 16.29 18.77
C GLY A 862 14.05 17.35 19.83
N ASN A 863 13.64 17.16 21.08
CA ASN A 863 14.02 18.08 22.15
C ASN A 863 15.53 18.07 22.44
N ARG A 864 16.00 19.12 23.13
CA ARG A 864 17.39 19.31 23.54
C ARG A 864 17.55 19.45 25.05
N LEU A 865 16.72 18.74 25.83
CA LEU A 865 16.75 18.76 27.30
C LEU A 865 18.11 18.36 27.89
N GLY A 866 18.90 17.54 27.19
CA GLY A 866 20.27 17.22 27.57
C GLY A 866 21.23 18.42 27.56
N ALA A 867 20.99 19.44 26.72
CA ALA A 867 21.72 20.70 26.75
C ALA A 867 21.29 21.56 27.96
N PHE A 868 19.99 21.61 28.27
CA PHE A 868 19.47 22.30 29.45
C PHE A 868 20.00 21.69 30.76
N ALA A 869 20.11 20.36 30.85
CA ALA A 869 20.67 19.65 32.00
C ALA A 869 22.12 20.06 32.34
N ARG A 870 22.82 20.73 31.42
CA ARG A 870 24.19 21.28 31.62
C ARG A 870 24.20 22.73 32.11
N LYS A 871 23.03 23.34 32.31
CA LYS A 871 22.86 24.72 32.75
C LYS A 871 23.71 25.73 31.97
N PRO A 872 23.43 25.95 30.66
CA PRO A 872 24.24 26.84 29.84
C PRO A 872 23.88 28.34 29.98
N ALA A 873 22.68 28.66 30.47
CA ALA A 873 22.23 30.05 30.71
C ALA A 873 21.89 30.27 32.20
N PRO A 874 22.04 31.50 32.72
CA PRO A 874 21.79 31.80 34.12
C PRO A 874 20.32 31.64 34.53
N VAL A 875 19.40 31.91 33.60
CA VAL A 875 17.98 31.64 33.75
C VAL A 875 17.55 30.68 32.64
N SER A 876 16.84 29.63 33.01
CA SER A 876 16.20 28.71 32.06
C SER A 876 14.73 28.51 32.41
N LEU A 877 13.89 28.43 31.39
CA LEU A 877 12.47 28.13 31.57
C LEU A 877 11.94 27.21 30.47
N THR A 878 10.88 26.46 30.77
CA THR A 878 10.09 25.72 29.77
C THR A 878 8.73 26.37 29.59
N TRP A 879 8.22 26.41 28.36
CA TRP A 879 6.88 26.91 28.06
C TRP A 879 6.29 26.23 26.82
N LEU A 880 4.97 26.03 26.86
CA LEU A 880 4.11 25.60 25.76
C LEU A 880 4.27 24.15 25.26
N GLY A 881 5.45 23.74 24.79
CA GLY A 881 5.62 22.57 23.92
C GLY A 881 5.06 21.25 24.45
N PHE A 882 5.49 20.87 25.64
CA PHE A 882 5.05 19.64 26.30
C PHE A 882 3.91 19.89 27.30
N GLY A 883 3.84 21.11 27.83
CA GLY A 883 2.75 21.57 28.68
C GLY A 883 2.68 20.91 30.05
N TYR A 884 3.74 20.23 30.51
CA TYR A 884 3.92 19.63 31.84
C TYR A 884 5.38 19.86 32.30
N THR A 885 5.76 19.42 33.51
CA THR A 885 7.16 19.49 33.97
C THR A 885 8.12 18.78 33.00
N THR A 886 9.33 19.29 32.82
CA THR A 886 10.44 18.57 32.18
C THR A 886 11.11 17.58 33.12
N GLY A 887 10.75 17.62 34.41
CA GLY A 887 11.44 16.89 35.47
C GLY A 887 12.83 17.43 35.81
N LEU A 888 13.42 18.29 34.97
CA LEU A 888 14.80 18.72 35.13
C LEU A 888 14.96 19.79 36.21
N SER A 889 15.76 19.46 37.22
CA SER A 889 16.23 20.39 38.24
C SER A 889 17.14 21.51 37.71
N ALA A 890 17.62 21.40 36.46
CA ALA A 890 18.39 22.44 35.80
C ALA A 890 17.54 23.57 35.20
N ILE A 891 16.24 23.35 34.99
CA ILE A 891 15.31 24.35 34.46
C ILE A 891 14.70 25.11 35.65
N ASP A 892 14.85 26.42 35.68
CA ASP A 892 14.47 27.20 36.86
C ASP A 892 12.97 27.40 36.96
N TYR A 893 12.32 27.68 35.83
CA TYR A 893 10.91 28.08 35.79
C TYR A 893 10.09 27.29 34.77
N ILE A 894 8.81 27.06 35.10
CA ILE A 894 7.78 26.67 34.13
C ILE A 894 6.79 27.81 34.01
N MET A 895 6.56 28.29 32.79
CA MET A 895 5.61 29.37 32.56
C MET A 895 4.19 28.81 32.43
N THR A 896 3.26 29.31 33.25
CA THR A 896 1.91 28.78 33.40
C THR A 896 0.93 29.87 33.86
N ASP A 897 -0.27 29.51 34.31
CA ASP A 897 -1.24 30.40 34.97
C ASP A 897 -1.91 29.68 36.17
N GLY A 898 -2.66 30.43 36.98
CA GLY A 898 -3.32 29.90 38.18
C GLY A 898 -4.47 28.91 37.92
N VAL A 899 -4.94 28.77 36.69
CA VAL A 899 -6.01 27.81 36.32
C VAL A 899 -5.40 26.49 35.88
N MET A 900 -4.39 26.56 35.01
CA MET A 900 -3.67 25.41 34.50
C MET A 900 -2.84 24.74 35.60
N LEU A 901 -2.14 25.53 36.42
CA LEU A 901 -1.41 25.05 37.60
C LEU A 901 -1.82 25.83 38.85
N PRO A 902 -2.90 25.40 39.55
CA PRO A 902 -3.34 26.03 40.79
C PRO A 902 -2.27 25.97 41.90
N GLU A 903 -2.41 26.84 42.89
CA GLU A 903 -1.55 26.81 44.09
C GLU A 903 -1.76 25.50 44.87
N GLY A 904 -0.67 24.97 45.46
CA GLY A 904 -0.66 23.72 46.22
C GLY A 904 -0.11 22.51 45.43
N TYR A 905 0.03 22.64 44.11
CA TYR A 905 0.51 21.58 43.22
C TYR A 905 1.96 21.73 42.79
N GLU A 906 2.71 22.69 43.36
CA GLU A 906 4.12 22.93 43.07
C GLU A 906 4.99 21.68 43.26
N HIS A 907 4.60 20.79 44.19
CA HIS A 907 5.33 19.55 44.50
C HIS A 907 5.32 18.52 43.34
N LEU A 908 4.52 18.74 42.30
CA LEU A 908 4.44 17.90 41.09
C LEU A 908 5.30 18.45 39.93
N PHE A 909 6.12 19.46 40.19
CA PHE A 909 6.97 20.12 39.20
C PHE A 909 8.38 20.26 39.74
N SER A 910 9.37 20.00 38.89
CA SER A 910 10.78 20.26 39.24
C SER A 910 11.13 21.74 39.11
N GLU A 911 10.47 22.44 38.20
CA GLU A 911 10.63 23.87 37.95
C GLU A 911 9.74 24.70 38.87
N LYS A 912 10.13 25.95 39.15
CA LYS A 912 9.29 26.91 39.87
C LYS A 912 8.19 27.45 38.96
N PRO A 913 6.90 27.33 39.31
CA PRO A 913 5.84 27.92 38.49
C PRO A 913 5.90 29.44 38.44
N TRP A 914 5.91 30.00 37.24
CA TRP A 914 5.67 31.42 37.00
C TRP A 914 4.28 31.62 36.43
N ARG A 915 3.36 32.10 37.27
CA ARG A 915 1.94 32.25 36.92
C ARG A 915 1.67 33.59 36.27
N LEU A 916 1.28 33.57 35.01
CA LEU A 916 0.87 34.76 34.26
C LEU A 916 -0.56 35.16 34.65
N PRO A 917 -0.85 36.45 34.85
CA PRO A 917 -2.24 36.92 34.99
C PRO A 917 -3.01 36.75 33.67
N GLN A 918 -4.31 36.46 33.74
CA GLN A 918 -5.18 36.37 32.55
C GLN A 918 -4.73 35.32 31.50
N GLY A 919 -4.42 34.09 31.95
CA GLY A 919 -4.11 32.93 31.08
C GLY A 919 -2.67 32.87 30.57
N ASN A 920 -2.19 31.67 30.23
CA ASN A 920 -0.81 31.47 29.75
C ASN A 920 -0.66 31.21 28.24
N PHE A 921 -1.77 31.18 27.50
CA PHE A 921 -1.79 30.94 26.06
C PHE A 921 -2.10 32.22 25.27
N ILE A 922 -1.62 32.25 24.03
CA ILE A 922 -1.99 33.21 22.98
C ILE A 922 -2.25 32.41 21.69
N TYR A 923 -3.17 32.84 20.86
CA TYR A 923 -3.51 32.14 19.63
C TYR A 923 -3.68 33.09 18.45
N ARG A 924 -3.05 32.72 17.34
CA ARG A 924 -3.27 33.31 16.02
C ARG A 924 -3.85 32.26 15.08
N PRO A 925 -5.05 32.49 14.50
CA PRO A 925 -5.69 31.52 13.62
C PRO A 925 -4.91 31.28 12.33
N GLY A 926 -4.97 30.05 11.83
CA GLY A 926 -4.43 29.68 10.52
C GLY A 926 -5.27 30.21 9.35
N GLY A 927 -4.64 30.35 8.18
CA GLY A 927 -5.35 30.69 6.95
C GLY A 927 -6.31 29.57 6.48
N GLY A 928 -7.38 29.94 5.77
CA GLY A 928 -8.26 28.97 5.08
C GLY A 928 -9.32 28.28 5.96
N MET A 929 -9.52 28.72 7.21
CA MET A 929 -10.56 28.16 8.11
C MET A 929 -11.99 28.50 7.68
N GLY A 930 -12.21 29.63 7.01
CA GLY A 930 -13.52 30.06 6.50
C GLY A 930 -14.54 30.39 7.61
N ASP A 931 -15.81 30.58 7.22
CA ASP A 931 -16.92 30.88 8.14
C ASP A 931 -17.41 29.63 8.90
N PRO A 932 -17.87 29.72 10.17
CA PRO A 932 -18.48 28.59 10.88
C PRO A 932 -19.77 28.12 10.21
N GLY A 933 -20.53 29.03 9.59
CA GLY A 933 -21.88 28.76 9.11
C GLY A 933 -22.91 28.57 10.24
N PRO A 934 -24.18 28.30 9.90
CA PRO A 934 -25.25 28.05 10.86
C PRO A 934 -25.04 26.74 11.63
N LEU A 935 -25.83 26.53 12.69
CA LEU A 935 -25.79 25.34 13.54
C LEU A 935 -26.22 24.08 12.75
N PRO A 936 -25.36 23.06 12.62
CA PRO A 936 -25.68 21.81 11.91
C PRO A 936 -26.94 21.10 12.40
N ALA A 937 -27.20 21.11 13.70
CA ALA A 937 -28.38 20.48 14.28
C ALA A 937 -29.71 20.94 13.69
N LEU A 938 -29.79 22.19 13.20
CA LEU A 938 -30.99 22.72 12.53
C LEU A 938 -31.27 22.02 11.20
N LYS A 939 -30.22 21.62 10.48
CA LYS A 939 -30.32 20.89 9.21
C LYS A 939 -30.46 19.38 9.44
N ASN A 940 -29.68 18.83 10.36
CA ASN A 940 -29.59 17.38 10.57
C ASN A 940 -30.77 16.84 11.39
N GLY A 941 -31.39 17.69 12.22
CA GLY A 941 -32.46 17.29 13.14
C GLY A 941 -31.97 16.54 14.38
N TYR A 942 -30.66 16.52 14.62
CA TYR A 942 -29.99 15.95 15.79
C TYR A 942 -28.70 16.72 16.11
N VAL A 943 -28.22 16.59 17.36
CA VAL A 943 -26.95 17.19 17.80
C VAL A 943 -25.77 16.28 17.43
N THR A 944 -24.75 16.85 16.81
CA THR A 944 -23.46 16.23 16.53
C THR A 944 -22.45 16.66 17.59
N LEU A 945 -22.11 15.75 18.49
CA LEU A 945 -20.99 15.88 19.41
C LEU A 945 -19.71 15.51 18.67
N GLY A 946 -18.57 16.11 19.02
CA GLY A 946 -17.34 15.64 18.41
C GLY A 946 -16.03 16.08 19.03
N THR A 947 -14.96 15.47 18.55
CA THR A 947 -13.59 15.80 18.93
C THR A 947 -12.63 15.56 17.77
N LEU A 948 -11.59 16.39 17.70
CA LEU A 948 -10.46 16.22 16.77
C LEU A 948 -9.23 15.87 17.59
N THR A 949 -9.10 14.59 17.97
CA THR A 949 -8.11 14.16 18.97
C THR A 949 -7.33 12.93 18.56
N ARG A 950 -6.09 12.81 19.05
CA ARG A 950 -5.26 11.61 18.84
C ARG A 950 -5.80 10.44 19.64
N ALA A 951 -5.63 9.22 19.14
CA ALA A 951 -6.16 8.02 19.81
C ALA A 951 -5.66 7.84 21.24
N ILE A 952 -4.45 8.32 21.59
CA ILE A 952 -3.95 8.28 22.96
C ILE A 952 -4.82 8.99 24.01
N ARG A 953 -5.64 9.96 23.59
CA ARG A 953 -6.59 10.62 24.49
C ARG A 953 -7.92 9.87 24.63
N MET A 954 -8.19 8.91 23.76
CA MET A 954 -9.40 8.10 23.76
C MET A 954 -9.21 6.85 24.64
N ASN A 955 -9.03 7.06 25.94
CA ASN A 955 -8.95 5.98 26.95
C ASN A 955 -10.34 5.47 27.36
N ASP A 956 -10.38 4.39 28.15
CA ASP A 956 -11.62 3.73 28.55
C ASP A 956 -12.49 4.63 29.43
N ARG A 957 -11.87 5.44 30.30
CA ARG A 957 -12.58 6.44 31.10
C ARG A 957 -13.34 7.46 30.24
N THR A 958 -12.70 7.99 29.19
CA THR A 958 -13.33 8.95 28.26
C THR A 958 -14.48 8.30 27.49
N VAL A 959 -14.26 7.11 26.92
CA VAL A 959 -15.29 6.37 26.19
C VAL A 959 -16.51 6.07 27.07
N LYS A 960 -16.30 5.68 28.33
CA LYS A 960 -17.37 5.42 29.29
C LYS A 960 -18.22 6.68 29.55
N VAL A 961 -17.59 7.82 29.81
CA VAL A 961 -18.29 9.08 30.09
C VAL A 961 -19.06 9.57 28.87
N TRP A 962 -18.47 9.51 27.67
CA TRP A 962 -19.16 9.91 26.45
C TRP A 962 -20.30 8.96 26.08
N SER A 963 -20.19 7.67 26.42
CA SER A 963 -21.29 6.73 26.28
C SER A 963 -22.47 7.08 27.20
N GLU A 964 -22.23 7.62 28.40
CA GLU A 964 -23.30 8.17 29.26
C GLU A 964 -24.01 9.35 28.61
N ILE A 965 -23.26 10.29 28.02
CA ILE A 965 -23.83 11.42 27.28
C ILE A 965 -24.72 10.92 26.14
N LEU A 966 -24.24 9.98 25.33
CA LEU A 966 -24.98 9.43 24.19
C LEU A 966 -26.22 8.61 24.60
N ARG A 967 -26.24 8.05 25.81
CA ARG A 967 -27.45 7.42 26.38
C ARG A 967 -28.49 8.46 26.79
N ARG A 968 -28.07 9.58 27.39
CA ARG A 968 -28.98 10.68 27.75
C ARG A 968 -29.47 11.49 26.54
N LEU A 969 -28.72 11.46 25.44
CA LEU A 969 -29.06 12.09 24.16
C LEU A 969 -29.25 11.02 23.07
N PRO A 970 -30.37 10.27 23.04
CA PRO A 970 -30.51 9.08 22.21
C PRO A 970 -30.45 9.33 20.70
N ARG A 971 -30.67 10.57 20.26
CA ARG A 971 -30.57 10.99 18.86
C ARG A 971 -29.21 11.60 18.49
N ALA A 972 -28.34 11.88 19.45
CA ALA A 972 -27.08 12.56 19.18
C ALA A 972 -26.08 11.63 18.47
N HIS A 973 -25.29 12.21 17.58
CA HIS A 973 -24.18 11.54 16.90
C HIS A 973 -22.85 11.94 17.54
N LEU A 974 -21.83 11.09 17.42
CA LEU A 974 -20.47 11.36 17.86
C LEU A 974 -19.51 11.28 16.67
N VAL A 975 -18.79 12.37 16.42
CA VAL A 975 -17.71 12.46 15.45
C VAL A 975 -16.35 12.40 16.16
N VAL A 976 -15.50 11.45 15.77
CA VAL A 976 -14.09 11.41 16.19
C VAL A 976 -13.22 11.46 14.94
N ASN A 977 -12.57 12.61 14.72
CA ASN A 977 -11.82 12.85 13.48
C ASN A 977 -10.34 13.09 13.73
N SER A 978 -9.47 12.18 13.26
CA SER A 978 -8.03 12.28 13.48
C SER A 978 -7.24 11.38 12.56
N THR A 979 -5.99 11.78 12.28
CA THR A 979 -5.06 10.95 11.51
C THR A 979 -4.76 9.59 12.16
N SER A 980 -5.02 9.42 13.47
CA SER A 980 -4.99 8.10 14.14
C SER A 980 -6.03 7.12 13.60
N TYR A 981 -7.14 7.61 13.04
CA TYR A 981 -8.26 6.82 12.51
C TYR A 981 -8.32 6.88 10.98
N ARG A 982 -7.16 7.01 10.33
CA ARG A 982 -7.06 6.88 8.87
C ARG A 982 -7.24 5.44 8.41
N ASP A 983 -6.84 4.49 9.26
CA ASP A 983 -6.87 3.06 9.01
C ASP A 983 -8.19 2.46 9.54
N GLY A 984 -8.88 1.67 8.72
CA GLY A 984 -10.18 1.10 9.06
C GLY A 984 -10.21 0.19 10.31
N PRO A 985 -9.18 -0.64 10.64
CA PRO A 985 -9.20 -1.45 11.85
C PRO A 985 -9.13 -0.59 13.11
N MET A 986 -8.46 0.57 13.05
CA MET A 986 -8.43 1.54 14.15
C MET A 986 -9.81 2.17 14.37
N CYS A 987 -10.54 2.49 13.30
CA CYS A 987 -11.94 2.95 13.40
C CYS A 987 -12.82 1.87 14.04
N GLU A 988 -12.75 0.64 13.53
CA GLU A 988 -13.51 -0.51 14.05
C GLU A 988 -13.23 -0.78 15.52
N GLN A 989 -11.97 -0.67 15.93
CA GLN A 989 -11.59 -0.87 17.33
C GLN A 989 -12.26 0.15 18.25
N LEU A 990 -12.30 1.42 17.87
CA LEU A 990 -12.98 2.44 18.69
C LEU A 990 -14.50 2.28 18.65
N ILE A 991 -15.10 1.96 17.50
CA ILE A 991 -16.53 1.68 17.37
C ILE A 991 -16.95 0.57 18.34
N ARG A 992 -16.22 -0.56 18.36
CA ARG A 992 -16.52 -1.68 19.25
C ARG A 992 -16.49 -1.33 20.73
N ARG A 993 -15.64 -0.38 21.13
CA ARG A 993 -15.58 0.10 22.52
C ARG A 993 -16.86 0.83 22.90
N PHE A 994 -17.44 1.64 22.00
CA PHE A 994 -18.74 2.27 22.22
C PHE A 994 -19.91 1.29 22.12
N GLU A 995 -19.87 0.33 21.18
CA GLU A 995 -20.88 -0.74 21.08
C GLU A 995 -20.95 -1.59 22.36
N ALA A 996 -19.80 -1.85 23.00
CA ALA A 996 -19.74 -2.53 24.29
C ALA A 996 -20.46 -1.75 25.43
N HIS A 997 -20.67 -0.45 25.27
CA HIS A 997 -21.49 0.39 26.15
C HIS A 997 -22.94 0.57 25.66
N GLY A 998 -23.37 -0.17 24.63
CA GLY A 998 -24.71 -0.14 24.09
C GLY A 998 -25.01 1.03 23.14
N ILE A 999 -23.97 1.65 22.56
CA ILE A 999 -24.15 2.73 21.58
C ILE A 999 -24.24 2.15 20.17
N GLU A 1000 -25.27 2.54 19.43
CA GLU A 1000 -25.51 2.06 18.07
C GLU A 1000 -24.45 2.58 17.08
N ARG A 1001 -23.91 1.67 16.26
CA ARG A 1001 -22.89 1.97 15.24
C ARG A 1001 -23.22 3.15 14.32
N GLN A 1002 -24.48 3.27 13.91
CA GLN A 1002 -24.96 4.33 13.01
C GLN A 1002 -24.83 5.76 13.58
N ARG A 1003 -24.58 5.89 14.89
CA ARG A 1003 -24.38 7.16 15.59
C ARG A 1003 -22.89 7.53 15.74
N LEU A 1004 -21.98 6.69 15.26
CA LEU A 1004 -20.53 6.80 15.46
C LEU A 1004 -19.83 7.08 14.12
N GLU A 1005 -19.32 8.31 13.99
CA GLU A 1005 -18.63 8.79 12.79
C GLU A 1005 -17.13 8.91 13.10
N ILE A 1006 -16.40 7.82 12.91
CA ILE A 1006 -14.98 7.70 13.28
C ILE A 1006 -14.13 7.62 12.01
N GLY A 1007 -13.17 8.54 11.85
CA GLY A 1007 -12.33 8.55 10.67
C GLY A 1007 -11.33 9.70 10.60
N CYS A 1008 -10.89 10.01 9.38
CA CYS A 1008 -9.93 11.06 9.10
C CYS A 1008 -10.30 11.82 7.82
N THR A 1009 -10.91 12.99 7.98
CA THR A 1009 -11.22 13.94 6.91
C THR A 1009 -10.31 15.17 7.02
N SER A 1010 -9.81 15.63 5.87
CA SER A 1010 -8.97 16.83 5.72
C SER A 1010 -9.49 17.67 4.54
N PRO A 1011 -9.61 19.00 4.67
CA PRO A 1011 -9.21 19.82 5.80
C PRO A 1011 -10.13 19.62 7.02
N ALA A 1012 -9.56 19.73 8.22
CA ALA A 1012 -10.27 19.48 9.48
C ALA A 1012 -11.42 20.48 9.74
N TRP A 1013 -11.37 21.67 9.14
CA TRP A 1013 -12.38 22.72 9.28
C TRP A 1013 -13.76 22.28 8.76
N ASP A 1014 -13.81 21.42 7.75
CA ASP A 1014 -15.07 20.92 7.19
C ASP A 1014 -15.80 20.03 8.21
N VAL A 1015 -15.04 19.27 9.00
CA VAL A 1015 -15.58 18.45 10.10
C VAL A 1015 -16.10 19.34 11.22
N LEU A 1016 -15.34 20.36 11.62
CA LEU A 1016 -15.77 21.31 12.66
C LEU A 1016 -17.05 22.06 12.27
N ARG A 1017 -17.24 22.35 10.97
CA ARG A 1017 -18.51 22.92 10.49
C ARG A 1017 -19.70 21.97 10.62
N GLY A 1018 -19.47 20.66 10.66
CA GLY A 1018 -20.50 19.65 10.90
C GLY A 1018 -20.78 19.34 12.38
N MET A 1019 -20.02 19.93 13.31
CA MET A 1019 -20.15 19.71 14.75
C MET A 1019 -20.96 20.82 15.43
N ASP A 1020 -21.72 20.42 16.46
CA ASP A 1020 -22.52 21.33 17.29
C ASP A 1020 -21.86 21.59 18.65
N ILE A 1021 -21.26 20.56 19.28
CA ILE A 1021 -20.57 20.67 20.58
C ILE A 1021 -19.27 19.88 20.56
N GLY A 1022 -18.18 20.52 20.98
CA GLY A 1022 -16.86 19.92 21.14
C GLY A 1022 -16.69 19.27 22.51
N LEU A 1023 -16.10 18.08 22.54
CA LEU A 1023 -15.84 17.31 23.75
C LEU A 1023 -14.33 17.17 24.01
N ASP A 1024 -13.91 17.58 25.20
CA ASP A 1024 -12.52 17.36 25.63
C ASP A 1024 -12.30 15.95 26.18
N CYS A 1025 -11.07 15.47 26.04
CA CYS A 1025 -10.61 14.23 26.65
C CYS A 1025 -9.94 14.50 28.00
N PHE A 1026 -9.81 13.45 28.82
CA PHE A 1026 -9.16 13.48 30.13
C PHE A 1026 -8.54 12.11 30.44
N PRO A 1027 -7.47 12.03 31.25
CA PRO A 1027 -6.92 13.06 32.13
C PRO A 1027 -6.01 14.08 31.43
N HIS A 1028 -5.74 13.92 30.13
CA HIS A 1028 -5.01 14.89 29.33
C HIS A 1028 -5.94 15.59 28.34
N ASN A 1029 -6.08 16.91 28.45
CA ASN A 1029 -6.94 17.73 27.60
C ASN A 1029 -6.37 17.93 26.19
N SER A 1030 -7.24 18.42 25.32
CA SER A 1030 -6.93 18.87 23.96
C SER A 1030 -6.15 20.19 23.97
N GLY A 1031 -5.30 20.36 22.95
CA GLY A 1031 -4.44 21.54 22.79
C GLY A 1031 -4.95 22.43 21.67
N VAL A 1032 -4.22 22.48 20.56
CA VAL A 1032 -4.54 23.33 19.40
C VAL A 1032 -5.96 23.10 18.86
N THR A 1033 -6.38 21.83 18.77
CA THR A 1033 -7.69 21.48 18.21
C THR A 1033 -8.86 21.99 19.05
N LEU A 1034 -8.69 22.17 20.36
CA LEU A 1034 -9.70 22.79 21.22
C LEU A 1034 -9.87 24.26 20.87
N VAL A 1035 -8.76 24.99 20.71
CA VAL A 1035 -8.76 26.42 20.37
C VAL A 1035 -9.35 26.64 18.97
N GLU A 1036 -9.02 25.77 18.02
CA GLU A 1036 -9.58 25.78 16.67
C GLU A 1036 -11.09 25.47 16.65
N THR A 1037 -11.55 24.56 17.52
CA THR A 1037 -12.98 24.23 17.65
C THR A 1037 -13.78 25.44 18.13
N LEU A 1038 -13.29 26.14 19.15
CA LEU A 1038 -13.88 27.40 19.64
C LEU A 1038 -13.87 28.48 18.55
N TYR A 1039 -12.75 28.63 17.84
CA TYR A 1039 -12.63 29.59 16.73
C TYR A 1039 -13.60 29.27 15.58
N MET A 1040 -13.96 28.01 15.38
CA MET A 1040 -15.00 27.57 14.43
C MET A 1040 -16.42 27.65 14.99
N GLY A 1041 -16.65 28.42 16.05
CA GLY A 1041 -17.99 28.68 16.61
C GLY A 1041 -18.61 27.47 17.30
N VAL A 1042 -17.82 26.46 17.67
CA VAL A 1042 -18.30 25.25 18.34
C VAL A 1042 -17.98 25.38 19.84
N PRO A 1043 -18.97 25.46 20.74
CA PRO A 1043 -18.72 25.45 22.18
C PRO A 1043 -18.06 24.15 22.61
N TYR A 1044 -17.25 24.21 23.67
CA TYR A 1044 -16.36 23.11 24.06
C TYR A 1044 -16.44 22.85 25.56
N VAL A 1045 -16.70 21.59 25.96
CA VAL A 1045 -16.78 21.20 27.38
C VAL A 1045 -15.53 20.44 27.78
N THR A 1046 -14.91 20.84 28.88
CA THR A 1046 -13.68 20.24 29.41
C THR A 1046 -13.85 19.74 30.85
N LEU A 1047 -13.08 18.71 31.22
CA LEU A 1047 -12.92 18.27 32.59
C LEU A 1047 -11.58 18.79 33.12
N ALA A 1048 -11.64 19.57 34.19
CA ALA A 1048 -10.48 20.11 34.88
C ALA A 1048 -9.93 19.03 35.83
N ASP A 1049 -9.06 18.19 35.29
CA ASP A 1049 -8.50 17.02 35.96
C ASP A 1049 -7.13 17.38 36.60
N ARG A 1050 -6.11 16.53 36.40
CA ARG A 1050 -4.77 16.69 36.97
C ARG A 1050 -4.12 18.02 36.54
N PRO A 1051 -3.50 18.75 37.49
CA PRO A 1051 -2.80 19.99 37.20
C PRO A 1051 -1.83 19.88 36.04
N SER A 1052 -1.78 20.99 35.33
CA SER A 1052 -1.11 21.21 34.07
C SER A 1052 -1.85 20.61 32.87
N VAL A 1053 -1.37 19.54 32.20
CA VAL A 1053 -1.97 19.09 30.92
C VAL A 1053 -3.46 18.66 30.99
N GLY A 1054 -3.96 18.27 32.17
CA GLY A 1054 -5.37 17.97 32.41
C GLY A 1054 -6.26 19.18 32.65
N ARG A 1055 -5.71 20.40 32.52
CA ARG A 1055 -6.40 21.68 32.74
C ARG A 1055 -6.15 22.70 31.63
N ILE A 1056 -5.64 22.26 30.47
CA ILE A 1056 -5.44 23.14 29.30
C ILE A 1056 -6.78 23.74 28.88
N GLY A 1057 -7.82 22.91 28.77
CA GLY A 1057 -9.16 23.36 28.40
C GLY A 1057 -9.71 24.38 29.39
N ALA A 1058 -9.47 24.17 30.69
CA ALA A 1058 -9.90 25.11 31.73
C ALA A 1058 -9.24 26.49 31.58
N SER A 1059 -7.93 26.54 31.33
CA SER A 1059 -7.21 27.80 31.11
C SER A 1059 -7.69 28.52 29.84
N VAL A 1060 -7.90 27.78 28.75
CA VAL A 1060 -8.41 28.36 27.50
C VAL A 1060 -9.83 28.89 27.66
N LEU A 1061 -10.75 28.12 28.23
CA LEU A 1061 -12.14 28.53 28.42
C LEU A 1061 -12.27 29.71 29.38
N GLN A 1062 -11.46 29.76 30.43
CA GLN A 1062 -11.37 30.93 31.31
C GLN A 1062 -10.91 32.17 30.53
N SER A 1063 -9.95 32.00 29.62
CA SER A 1063 -9.40 33.10 28.80
C SER A 1063 -10.41 33.61 27.77
N VAL A 1064 -11.22 32.72 27.18
CA VAL A 1064 -12.29 33.10 26.23
C VAL A 1064 -13.52 33.69 26.94
N GLY A 1065 -13.70 33.40 28.23
CA GLY A 1065 -14.79 33.93 29.05
C GLY A 1065 -15.96 32.97 29.28
N HIS A 1066 -15.73 31.65 29.15
CA HIS A 1066 -16.73 30.59 29.33
C HIS A 1066 -16.36 29.58 30.44
N PRO A 1067 -16.12 30.02 31.69
CA PRO A 1067 -15.79 29.11 32.80
C PRO A 1067 -16.92 28.12 33.12
N GLU A 1068 -18.16 28.41 32.72
CA GLU A 1068 -19.31 27.53 32.92
C GLU A 1068 -19.22 26.21 32.14
N TRP A 1069 -18.34 26.09 31.13
CA TRP A 1069 -18.09 24.83 30.42
C TRP A 1069 -16.96 23.99 31.03
N ILE A 1070 -16.40 24.44 32.15
CA ILE A 1070 -15.39 23.71 32.92
C ILE A 1070 -16.11 22.84 33.95
N ALA A 1071 -15.89 21.52 33.89
CA ALA A 1071 -16.37 20.56 34.87
C ALA A 1071 -15.26 20.18 35.87
N ASP A 1072 -15.64 19.95 37.12
CA ASP A 1072 -14.72 19.48 38.17
C ASP A 1072 -14.81 17.96 38.40
N ASN A 1073 -15.78 17.29 37.78
CA ASN A 1073 -15.96 15.84 37.82
C ASN A 1073 -16.76 15.34 36.62
N GLU A 1074 -16.78 14.03 36.42
CA GLU A 1074 -17.43 13.37 35.27
C GLU A 1074 -18.93 13.63 35.20
N ALA A 1075 -19.64 13.65 36.34
CA ALA A 1075 -21.07 13.92 36.36
C ALA A 1075 -21.38 15.34 35.89
N ALA A 1076 -20.64 16.33 36.40
CA ALA A 1076 -20.75 17.71 35.96
C ALA A 1076 -20.39 17.89 34.47
N TYR A 1077 -19.42 17.12 33.96
CA TYR A 1077 -19.09 17.11 32.54
C TYR A 1077 -20.27 16.64 31.69
N VAL A 1078 -20.88 15.50 32.06
CA VAL A 1078 -22.08 14.97 31.38
C VAL A 1078 -23.22 15.99 31.42
N ASP A 1079 -23.52 16.55 32.60
CA ASP A 1079 -24.63 17.48 32.78
C ASP A 1079 -24.47 18.75 31.94
N LYS A 1080 -23.25 19.29 31.85
CA LYS A 1080 -22.96 20.48 31.03
C LYS A 1080 -23.17 20.21 29.54
N VAL A 1081 -22.72 19.05 29.04
CA VAL A 1081 -22.93 18.68 27.63
C VAL A 1081 -24.41 18.48 27.34
N VAL A 1082 -25.14 17.78 28.21
CA VAL A 1082 -26.58 17.56 28.06
C VAL A 1082 -27.35 18.88 28.10
N ALA A 1083 -26.98 19.81 28.99
CA ALA A 1083 -27.59 21.13 29.07
C ALA A 1083 -27.39 21.93 27.78
N LEU A 1084 -26.16 21.98 27.24
CA LEU A 1084 -25.87 22.64 25.96
C LEU A 1084 -26.66 22.02 24.80
N ALA A 1085 -26.76 20.69 24.75
CA ALA A 1085 -27.47 19.97 23.69
C ALA A 1085 -29.00 20.11 23.76
N SER A 1086 -29.55 20.58 24.88
CA SER A 1086 -31.00 20.66 25.10
C SER A 1086 -31.63 21.98 24.63
N ASP A 1087 -30.83 23.02 24.40
CA ASP A 1087 -31.31 24.35 23.97
C ASP A 1087 -30.72 24.75 22.60
N ILE A 1088 -31.34 24.22 21.53
CA ILE A 1088 -30.90 24.45 20.15
C ILE A 1088 -30.91 25.94 19.75
N PRO A 1089 -31.94 26.75 20.10
CA PRO A 1089 -31.89 28.20 19.85
C PRO A 1089 -30.72 28.91 20.51
N ALA A 1090 -30.43 28.61 21.78
CA ALA A 1090 -29.28 29.20 22.47
C ALA A 1090 -27.95 28.75 21.83
N LEU A 1091 -27.85 27.47 21.45
CA LEU A 1091 -26.66 26.92 20.79
C LEU A 1091 -26.41 27.58 19.42
N GLN A 1092 -27.46 27.88 18.66
CA GLN A 1092 -27.35 28.62 17.39
C GLN A 1092 -26.92 30.08 17.61
N ALA A 1093 -27.46 30.76 18.62
CA ALA A 1093 -27.05 32.12 18.95
C ALA A 1093 -25.57 32.15 19.35
N LEU A 1094 -25.15 31.22 20.21
CA LEU A 1094 -23.78 31.07 20.66
C LEU A 1094 -22.80 30.84 19.50
N ARG A 1095 -23.11 29.92 18.58
CA ARG A 1095 -22.28 29.65 17.40
C ARG A 1095 -22.03 30.91 16.56
N GLY A 1096 -23.05 31.77 16.44
CA GLY A 1096 -22.98 33.00 15.67
C GLY A 1096 -22.07 34.08 16.29
N THR A 1097 -21.80 34.01 17.60
CA THR A 1097 -21.04 35.05 18.32
C THR A 1097 -19.70 34.57 18.90
N LEU A 1098 -19.51 33.25 19.06
CA LEU A 1098 -18.36 32.70 19.78
C LEU A 1098 -17.01 33.06 19.16
N ARG A 1099 -16.91 33.09 17.83
CA ARG A 1099 -15.68 33.52 17.14
C ARG A 1099 -15.32 34.97 17.46
N ASP A 1100 -16.29 35.87 17.44
CA ASP A 1100 -16.09 37.29 17.73
C ASP A 1100 -15.75 37.50 19.22
N GLN A 1101 -16.42 36.76 20.11
CA GLN A 1101 -16.10 36.73 21.55
C GLN A 1101 -14.65 36.29 21.79
N MET A 1102 -14.22 35.21 21.12
CA MET A 1102 -12.83 34.75 21.18
C MET A 1102 -11.85 35.79 20.63
N GLY A 1103 -12.20 36.47 19.53
CA GLY A 1103 -11.40 37.56 18.95
C GLY A 1103 -11.21 38.76 19.88
N ALA A 1104 -12.19 39.05 20.74
CA ALA A 1104 -12.12 40.11 21.74
C ALA A 1104 -11.47 39.68 23.07
N SER A 1105 -11.09 38.40 23.21
CA SER A 1105 -10.60 37.83 24.47
C SER A 1105 -9.07 37.97 24.64
N PRO A 1106 -8.55 37.88 25.88
CA PRO A 1106 -7.11 37.82 26.15
C PRO A 1106 -6.34 36.73 25.38
N LEU A 1107 -7.01 35.68 24.93
CA LEU A 1107 -6.39 34.59 24.15
C LEU A 1107 -5.93 35.04 22.75
N MET A 1108 -6.48 36.14 22.21
CA MET A 1108 -6.12 36.67 20.89
C MET A 1108 -5.52 38.09 20.94
N ASP A 1109 -5.32 38.66 22.13
CA ASP A 1109 -4.63 39.95 22.32
C ASP A 1109 -3.10 39.75 22.32
N GLU A 1110 -2.53 39.61 21.11
CA GLU A 1110 -1.09 39.35 20.94
C GLU A 1110 -0.19 40.42 21.58
N PRO A 1111 -0.43 41.73 21.40
CA PRO A 1111 0.40 42.76 22.03
C PRO A 1111 0.35 42.73 23.56
N ALA A 1112 -0.83 42.53 24.16
CA ALA A 1112 -0.92 42.45 25.62
C ALA A 1112 -0.24 41.20 26.18
N PHE A 1113 -0.38 40.06 25.50
CA PHE A 1113 0.31 38.84 25.89
C PHE A 1113 1.83 38.98 25.82
N ALA A 1114 2.37 39.56 24.74
CA ALA A 1114 3.81 39.77 24.58
C ALA A 1114 4.39 40.64 25.71
N ARG A 1115 3.74 41.76 26.06
CA ARG A 1115 4.17 42.61 27.18
C ARG A 1115 4.20 41.86 28.52
N LYS A 1116 3.19 41.02 28.76
CA LYS A 1116 3.11 40.18 29.97
C LYS A 1116 4.21 39.11 29.98
N PHE A 1117 4.46 38.47 28.84
CA PHE A 1117 5.51 37.48 28.68
C PHE A 1117 6.90 38.10 28.93
N GLU A 1118 7.17 39.26 28.35
CA GLU A 1118 8.42 40.01 28.58
C GLU A 1118 8.59 40.46 30.04
N ALA A 1119 7.51 40.90 30.69
CA ALA A 1119 7.54 41.24 32.11
C ALA A 1119 7.91 40.02 32.97
N ALA A 1120 7.42 38.84 32.60
CA ALA A 1120 7.82 37.58 33.25
C ALA A 1120 9.31 37.29 33.03
N LEU A 1121 9.80 37.35 31.79
CA LEU A 1121 11.23 37.16 31.48
C LEU A 1121 12.12 38.12 32.28
N ARG A 1122 11.75 39.40 32.33
CA ARG A 1122 12.43 40.44 33.09
C ARG A 1122 12.44 40.12 34.59
N GLY A 1123 11.30 39.71 35.14
CA GLY A 1123 11.15 39.34 36.54
C GLY A 1123 12.04 38.14 36.92
N MET A 1124 12.06 37.10 36.10
CA MET A 1124 12.93 35.93 36.31
C MET A 1124 14.42 36.30 36.32
N PHE A 1125 14.85 37.16 35.39
CA PHE A 1125 16.23 37.64 35.33
C PHE A 1125 16.57 38.58 36.50
N THR A 1126 15.62 39.39 36.94
CA THR A 1126 15.77 40.25 38.14
C THR A 1126 15.96 39.39 39.38
N ASN A 1127 15.13 38.36 39.58
CA ASN A 1127 15.30 37.38 40.66
C ASN A 1127 16.69 36.73 40.61
N TRP A 1128 17.18 36.36 39.42
CA TRP A 1128 18.55 35.82 39.31
C TRP A 1128 19.59 36.85 39.75
N CYS A 1129 19.50 38.10 39.29
CA CYS A 1129 20.40 39.19 39.70
C CYS A 1129 20.41 39.40 41.22
N GLU A 1130 19.24 39.38 41.86
CA GLU A 1130 19.02 39.67 43.28
C GLU A 1130 19.34 38.50 44.21
N ASN A 1131 19.23 37.25 43.76
CA ASN A 1131 19.56 36.04 44.54
C ASN A 1131 21.08 35.85 44.75
N GLN A 1132 21.83 36.95 44.82
CA GLN A 1132 23.23 37.03 45.21
C GLN A 1132 23.40 38.03 46.36
N ALA A 1133 22.62 37.83 47.42
CA ALA A 1133 23.07 38.07 48.80
C ALA A 1133 23.49 36.73 49.40
#